data_AF-A0A2J6RZE5-F1
#
_entry.id   AF-A0A2J6RZE5-F1
#
_cell.length_a   1.000
_cell.length_b   1.000
_cell.length_c   1.000
_cell.angle_alpha   90.00
_cell.angle_beta   90.00
_cell.angle_gamma   90.00
#
_symmetry.space_group_name_H-M   'P 1'
#
loop_
_entity.id
_entity.type
_entity.pdbx_description
1 polymer ?
#
loop_
_entity_poly.entity_id
_entity_poly.type
_entity_poly.pdbx_seq_one_letter_code
_entity_poly.pdbx_strand_id
1 'polypeptide(L)'
;MRDDAIDAVSDGEATDEPDDVQPRQNLSCRDCKATGFPNLSKLNKHRNTHNLPYGCVAEGCDKRFAQKQALDRHTQIKHGDTNYPTKYYHCTVDGCKYASTGVWKKRFARVDQVKAHVKDYGHYGPHSANERPRRPDKALYNGAPITAVFEELTLGPDGEESGKLQTRKSIQSCEFDPRKAKLKLWHEDSTGDLYLHGESLAENLAREGSRYPCMVPDCYYQEVPPVGLGTTLFKTHKSLMEHCRRAHEPSSKMASTSHSLSQDDMESSSSYFATDLADMSTWSPAIDIDYETTFSETSENPYQAELASWSFSDQQSCPLEKIDAQHLVPWQDVTPDPLPLQNMFSSSNRSDSWVSMSYSICDDNAASTESPLRIGTSLSKNQPTKPSTGRLKCELSSCNVTFQRRRDMLRHMNSVHRQSTLHTCSICKRQFRRKDKVRDHLQNFVRPGDVLRVTPDWLLSSEAAWYGMEKTYNRIGRPGFFRKDRFWLAPDHVVDPRVNHQPRPKAMIESCESIAKEMDLGDNYSPPNTTIMHTEFYRSRCQPGMLVIGADSHTSSAGCLGALAIGMGPTDLIIQLVTGETYIEVPEVVRIRFINVPPLGLSGKDVILGVLGQLKRNTVAAGRLVEYTGEGLRHLSCDARFAIANMTTEFGGIGACVVPDEVTVQYMEKRRNPKHKNHCVYFRPDEGAQYAGSYDVDLSKLNHFVALYPSPDNVVPVTEATLPTFQGCFIGACTTSEEDLILAALVLREGLKMGMLPSVPGLRRVTPGSIPIVNRLRELGLLQIYEKAGFVVGAPGCSYCVGMGIDQAGKGENWLSSQNRNFRDRMGPGSIANITSASTVAASSFSMTLQDPQPIIERIDLNEYDRMRAYWKDEVMPKPIFTEPHPLPFSEDLAKQQKTLESVVSVLPEIITGRVQRFGDNVDTDSMIPTDRCMSDTVEALGRGAFCYTRPEFYDRAQAGATIVVAGESFGSGSSREPAPKALQAAGIQAVIAKSYAFIYGRNQANNGLLGIKLNDEQFYELANEDEEISIDIKNRLIRCSGRSFPFVLDPIQQELLSSGGLVKVYKQFGAELFKKLQISAMLADKAPKDIQLPSHSTSKIIEW
;
A
#
# COMPACT_ATOMS: atom_id res chain seq x y z
N MET A 1 85.66 7.26 -33.23
CA MET A 1 86.36 7.36 -31.93
C MET A 1 85.33 7.33 -30.83
N ARG A 2 85.29 6.33 -29.96
CA ARG A 2 85.96 5.01 -30.02
C ARG A 2 84.99 4.00 -29.36
N ASP A 3 84.56 2.96 -30.07
CA ASP A 3 85.18 1.60 -30.10
C ASP A 3 84.57 0.77 -28.92
N ASP A 4 84.17 -0.50 -28.99
CA ASP A 4 84.26 -1.60 -29.97
C ASP A 4 83.19 -2.68 -29.56
N ALA A 5 82.79 -3.71 -30.31
CA ALA A 5 82.82 -4.02 -31.75
C ALA A 5 81.98 -5.33 -32.00
N ILE A 6 81.37 -5.43 -33.20
CA ILE A 6 81.43 -6.56 -34.16
C ILE A 6 80.98 -7.96 -33.64
N ASP A 7 79.77 -8.43 -33.98
CA ASP A 7 79.34 -9.23 -35.18
C ASP A 7 79.46 -10.78 -34.93
N ALA A 8 78.75 -11.71 -35.60
CA ALA A 8 77.90 -11.64 -36.80
C ALA A 8 76.91 -12.85 -36.90
N VAL A 9 75.73 -12.64 -37.55
CA VAL A 9 75.14 -13.48 -38.65
C VAL A 9 74.70 -14.94 -38.33
N SER A 10 73.60 -15.55 -38.85
CA SER A 10 72.60 -15.32 -39.93
C SER A 10 71.26 -16.00 -39.58
N ASP A 11 70.13 -15.98 -40.32
CA ASP A 11 69.41 -15.01 -41.21
C ASP A 11 68.01 -15.65 -41.45
N GLY A 12 66.88 -14.96 -41.23
CA GLY A 12 65.99 -14.38 -42.26
C GLY A 12 64.63 -15.12 -42.33
N GLU A 13 63.45 -14.56 -42.62
CA GLU A 13 62.93 -13.20 -42.87
C GLU A 13 61.50 -13.12 -42.26
N ALA A 14 61.09 -12.05 -41.55
CA ALA A 14 60.21 -10.92 -41.97
C ALA A 14 58.80 -11.29 -42.54
N THR A 15 57.66 -10.65 -42.23
CA THR A 15 57.29 -9.49 -41.37
C THR A 15 56.07 -9.88 -40.48
N ASP A 16 55.34 -9.07 -39.69
CA ASP A 16 55.25 -7.62 -39.42
C ASP A 16 54.66 -7.38 -38.00
N GLU A 17 54.68 -6.16 -37.45
CA GLU A 17 54.33 -5.91 -36.02
C GLU A 17 53.05 -5.06 -35.74
N PRO A 18 52.42 -5.22 -34.54
CA PRO A 18 51.40 -4.32 -33.99
C PRO A 18 51.94 -3.41 -32.88
N ASP A 19 51.64 -2.10 -32.90
CA ASP A 19 52.05 -1.21 -31.79
C ASP A 19 51.07 -0.03 -31.56
N ASP A 20 50.46 0.03 -30.35
CA ASP A 20 50.10 1.27 -29.63
C ASP A 20 49.60 0.95 -28.18
N VAL A 21 50.50 0.94 -27.19
CA VAL A 21 50.12 0.93 -25.76
C VAL A 21 50.84 2.05 -25.01
N GLN A 22 50.13 3.17 -24.80
CA GLN A 22 50.70 4.33 -24.12
C GLN A 22 51.12 4.09 -22.65
N PRO A 23 52.23 4.69 -22.19
CA PRO A 23 52.70 4.55 -20.82
C PRO A 23 51.82 5.29 -19.81
N ARG A 24 51.50 4.61 -18.69
CA ARG A 24 50.65 5.18 -17.62
C ARG A 24 51.37 6.31 -16.88
N GLN A 25 50.80 7.51 -16.90
CA GLN A 25 51.29 8.63 -16.09
C GLN A 25 51.12 8.36 -14.59
N ASN A 26 52.23 8.31 -13.86
CA ASN A 26 52.25 8.26 -12.40
C ASN A 26 51.94 9.64 -11.79
N LEU A 27 51.04 9.67 -10.83
CA LEU A 27 50.64 10.87 -10.09
C LEU A 27 51.65 11.21 -8.97
N SER A 28 51.63 12.47 -8.53
CA SER A 28 52.48 12.98 -7.44
C SER A 28 51.68 13.65 -6.33
N CYS A 29 52.19 13.55 -5.10
CA CYS A 29 51.70 14.25 -3.94
C CYS A 29 52.14 15.71 -3.97
N ARG A 30 51.21 16.66 -3.81
CA ARG A 30 51.55 18.08 -3.77
C ARG A 30 52.15 18.51 -2.44
N ASP A 31 51.81 17.77 -1.38
CA ASP A 31 52.02 18.17 -0.01
C ASP A 31 53.45 17.84 0.46
N CYS A 32 54.04 16.74 -0.04
CA CYS A 32 55.45 16.35 0.20
C CYS A 32 56.26 16.05 -1.07
N LYS A 33 55.72 16.33 -2.27
CA LYS A 33 56.35 16.10 -3.59
C LYS A 33 56.67 14.64 -3.98
N ALA A 34 56.31 13.64 -3.17
CA ALA A 34 56.48 12.23 -3.52
C ALA A 34 55.80 11.87 -4.86
N THR A 35 56.50 11.14 -5.73
CA THR A 35 56.06 10.71 -7.08
C THR A 35 55.81 9.19 -7.13
N GLY A 36 55.31 8.68 -8.25
CA GLY A 36 55.20 7.23 -8.48
C GLY A 36 53.85 6.59 -8.10
N PHE A 37 52.78 7.37 -7.91
CA PHE A 37 51.47 6.81 -7.56
C PHE A 37 50.67 6.43 -8.83
N PRO A 38 50.41 5.13 -9.10
CA PRO A 38 49.82 4.69 -10.39
C PRO A 38 48.32 4.97 -10.52
N ASN A 39 47.66 5.51 -9.48
CA ASN A 39 46.26 5.95 -9.51
C ASN A 39 45.92 6.85 -8.32
N LEU A 40 44.78 7.52 -8.41
CA LEU A 40 44.30 8.47 -7.40
C LEU A 40 44.05 7.83 -6.02
N SER A 41 43.70 6.55 -5.97
CA SER A 41 43.49 5.82 -4.70
C SER A 41 44.79 5.65 -3.91
N LYS A 42 45.89 5.28 -4.59
CA LYS A 42 47.23 5.21 -3.99
C LYS A 42 47.72 6.60 -3.54
N LEU A 43 47.50 7.63 -4.36
CA LEU A 43 47.82 9.01 -4.01
C LEU A 43 47.05 9.50 -2.77
N ASN A 44 45.74 9.24 -2.69
CA ASN A 44 44.92 9.67 -1.56
C ASN A 44 45.26 8.91 -0.27
N LYS A 45 45.58 7.61 -0.35
CA LYS A 45 46.09 6.84 0.81
C LYS A 45 47.38 7.43 1.36
N HIS A 46 48.27 7.91 0.50
CA HIS A 46 49.47 8.62 0.92
C HIS A 46 49.16 10.01 1.50
N ARG A 47 48.29 10.82 0.86
CA ARG A 47 47.90 12.14 1.41
C ARG A 47 47.35 12.08 2.84
N ASN A 48 46.61 11.04 3.17
CA ASN A 48 46.06 10.89 4.52
C ASN A 48 47.15 10.72 5.61
N THR A 49 48.41 10.40 5.27
CA THR A 49 49.50 10.38 6.27
C THR A 49 49.87 11.77 6.76
N HIS A 50 49.56 12.82 5.99
CA HIS A 50 49.82 14.22 6.37
C HIS A 50 48.70 14.78 7.26
N ASN A 51 47.45 14.42 6.98
CA ASN A 51 46.28 15.04 7.62
C ASN A 51 45.61 14.20 8.73
N LEU A 52 46.02 12.93 8.91
CA LEU A 52 45.50 11.98 9.91
C LEU A 52 43.99 12.12 10.18
N PRO A 53 43.13 11.94 9.14
CA PRO A 53 41.75 12.38 9.18
C PRO A 53 40.86 11.58 10.15
N TYR A 54 41.29 10.40 10.61
CA TYR A 54 40.51 9.52 11.49
C TYR A 54 40.99 9.66 12.94
N GLY A 55 40.27 10.42 13.76
CA GLY A 55 40.52 10.54 15.21
C GLY A 55 39.77 9.49 16.02
N CYS A 56 40.32 9.11 17.17
CA CYS A 56 39.57 8.35 18.17
C CYS A 56 38.49 9.22 18.83
N VAL A 57 37.38 8.59 19.19
CA VAL A 57 36.22 9.24 19.84
C VAL A 57 35.98 8.70 21.26
N ALA A 58 36.86 7.81 21.75
CA ALA A 58 36.82 7.34 23.12
C ALA A 58 37.26 8.47 24.07
N GLU A 59 36.56 8.60 25.18
CA GLU A 59 36.76 9.69 26.15
C GLU A 59 38.20 9.66 26.70
N GLY A 60 38.90 10.80 26.60
CA GLY A 60 40.31 10.91 26.98
C GLY A 60 41.35 10.37 25.98
N CYS A 61 41.00 10.09 24.71
CA CYS A 61 41.95 9.57 23.73
C CYS A 61 42.17 10.42 22.46
N ASP A 62 43.28 11.17 22.42
CA ASP A 62 43.60 12.12 21.34
C ASP A 62 44.24 11.50 20.07
N LYS A 63 44.31 10.17 19.94
CA LYS A 63 45.07 9.53 18.85
C LYS A 63 44.37 9.64 17.50
N ARG A 64 45.12 10.00 16.46
CA ARG A 64 44.65 10.17 15.06
C ARG A 64 45.45 9.32 14.07
N PHE A 65 44.79 8.91 12.99
CA PHE A 65 45.29 7.90 12.06
C PHE A 65 45.07 8.29 10.59
N ALA A 66 46.00 7.85 9.73
CA ALA A 66 45.93 8.05 8.28
C ALA A 66 44.88 7.16 7.58
N GLN A 67 44.49 6.05 8.20
CA GLN A 67 43.60 5.05 7.61
C GLN A 67 42.60 4.59 8.65
N LYS A 68 41.32 4.44 8.25
CA LYS A 68 40.25 4.00 9.15
C LYS A 68 40.61 2.66 9.84
N GLN A 69 41.14 1.69 9.09
CA GLN A 69 41.65 0.40 9.62
C GLN A 69 42.78 0.48 10.68
N ALA A 70 43.42 1.64 10.86
CA ALA A 70 44.38 1.86 11.95
C ALA A 70 43.69 2.47 13.19
N LEU A 71 42.70 3.35 12.99
CA LEU A 71 41.79 3.79 14.04
C LEU A 71 40.99 2.61 14.60
N ASP A 72 40.30 1.84 13.75
CA ASP A 72 39.45 0.70 14.15
C ASP A 72 40.24 -0.27 15.05
N ARG A 73 41.50 -0.55 14.67
CA ARG A 73 42.41 -1.44 15.41
C ARG A 73 42.95 -0.82 16.70
N HIS A 74 43.15 0.50 16.74
CA HIS A 74 43.53 1.20 17.96
C HIS A 74 42.39 1.19 18.98
N THR A 75 41.16 1.51 18.55
CA THR A 75 39.96 1.45 19.41
C THR A 75 39.75 0.04 19.95
N GLN A 76 39.87 -0.98 19.10
CA GLN A 76 39.78 -2.39 19.51
C GLN A 76 40.84 -2.78 20.57
N ILE A 77 42.10 -2.37 20.40
CA ILE A 77 43.21 -2.78 21.29
C ILE A 77 43.25 -1.97 22.60
N LYS A 78 42.78 -0.71 22.60
CA LYS A 78 42.95 0.20 23.76
C LYS A 78 41.67 0.59 24.47
N HIS A 79 40.51 0.46 23.83
CA HIS A 79 39.22 0.90 24.38
C HIS A 79 38.16 -0.20 24.45
N GLY A 80 38.48 -1.44 24.05
CA GLY A 80 37.67 -2.63 24.33
C GLY A 80 36.26 -2.66 23.71
N ASP A 81 35.98 -1.81 22.71
CA ASP A 81 34.64 -1.64 22.13
C ASP A 81 34.10 -2.94 21.51
N THR A 82 32.90 -3.35 21.96
CA THR A 82 32.35 -4.71 21.86
C THR A 82 31.71 -5.04 20.50
N ASN A 83 31.95 -4.24 19.46
CA ASN A 83 31.22 -4.29 18.18
C ASN A 83 31.92 -5.03 17.01
N TYR A 84 32.91 -5.88 17.26
CA TYR A 84 33.44 -6.84 16.26
C TYR A 84 33.70 -8.23 16.88
N PRO A 85 33.57 -9.32 16.11
CA PRO A 85 33.24 -10.64 16.65
C PRO A 85 34.40 -11.30 17.39
N THR A 86 34.07 -11.91 18.54
CA THR A 86 34.94 -12.79 19.35
C THR A 86 35.27 -14.14 18.71
N LYS A 87 34.89 -14.34 17.44
CA LYS A 87 34.91 -15.60 16.70
C LYS A 87 35.81 -15.49 15.46
N TYR A 88 36.69 -16.46 15.27
CA TYR A 88 37.54 -16.56 14.09
C TYR A 88 37.42 -17.92 13.41
N TYR A 89 37.58 -17.93 12.09
CA TYR A 89 37.60 -19.13 11.27
C TYR A 89 38.97 -19.36 10.64
N HIS A 90 39.36 -20.63 10.51
CA HIS A 90 40.53 -21.07 9.74
C HIS A 90 40.14 -22.18 8.75
N CYS A 91 41.07 -22.60 7.90
CA CYS A 91 40.81 -23.51 6.77
C CYS A 91 41.61 -24.79 6.98
N THR A 92 40.97 -25.93 7.26
CA THR A 92 41.65 -27.18 7.62
C THR A 92 42.26 -27.98 6.47
N VAL A 93 42.20 -27.47 5.22
CA VAL A 93 42.69 -28.19 4.04
C VAL A 93 44.18 -28.48 4.15
N ASP A 94 44.55 -29.76 4.12
CA ASP A 94 45.95 -30.19 4.26
C ASP A 94 46.84 -29.59 3.16
N GLY A 95 48.06 -29.21 3.55
CA GLY A 95 48.97 -28.45 2.69
C GLY A 95 48.58 -26.99 2.42
N CYS A 96 47.38 -26.52 2.79
CA CYS A 96 47.07 -25.10 2.70
C CYS A 96 47.93 -24.31 3.68
N LYS A 97 48.61 -23.27 3.20
CA LYS A 97 49.45 -22.40 4.03
C LYS A 97 48.70 -21.68 5.17
N TYR A 98 47.36 -21.69 5.16
CA TYR A 98 46.53 -21.11 6.22
C TYR A 98 45.92 -22.17 7.18
N ALA A 99 46.26 -23.45 7.03
CA ALA A 99 45.72 -24.56 7.84
C ALA A 99 46.52 -24.88 9.12
N SER A 100 47.77 -24.41 9.23
CA SER A 100 48.59 -24.65 10.42
C SER A 100 48.27 -23.62 11.51
N THR A 101 47.88 -24.11 12.69
CA THR A 101 47.54 -23.34 13.90
C THR A 101 48.72 -22.61 14.57
N GLY A 102 49.87 -22.51 13.89
CA GLY A 102 51.08 -21.88 14.39
C GLY A 102 51.09 -20.35 14.27
N VAL A 103 50.75 -19.69 15.39
CA VAL A 103 51.02 -18.30 15.86
C VAL A 103 50.81 -17.09 14.90
N TRP A 104 51.24 -17.12 13.63
CA TRP A 104 51.15 -15.97 12.70
C TRP A 104 50.64 -16.31 11.30
N LYS A 105 49.46 -16.95 11.20
CA LYS A 105 48.79 -17.19 9.91
C LYS A 105 47.33 -16.70 9.91
N LYS A 106 46.88 -16.27 8.73
CA LYS A 106 45.76 -15.34 8.51
C LYS A 106 44.42 -15.90 8.99
N ARG A 107 43.88 -15.36 10.09
CA ARG A 107 42.53 -15.66 10.60
C ARG A 107 41.47 -14.94 9.77
N PHE A 108 40.36 -15.59 9.47
CA PHE A 108 39.24 -15.00 8.75
C PHE A 108 38.16 -14.55 9.75
N ALA A 109 37.73 -13.29 9.63
CA ALA A 109 36.74 -12.69 10.53
C ALA A 109 35.28 -12.97 10.14
N ARG A 110 35.07 -13.56 8.95
CA ARG A 110 33.75 -13.97 8.43
C ARG A 110 33.90 -15.24 7.59
N VAL A 111 32.94 -16.15 7.71
CA VAL A 111 32.91 -17.44 6.98
C VAL A 111 33.04 -17.24 5.46
N ASP A 112 32.41 -16.20 4.90
CA ASP A 112 32.44 -15.95 3.46
C ASP A 112 33.83 -15.64 2.90
N GLN A 113 34.74 -15.14 3.76
CA GLN A 113 36.15 -14.96 3.39
C GLN A 113 36.89 -16.30 3.29
N VAL A 114 36.50 -17.30 4.08
CA VAL A 114 37.01 -18.68 3.96
C VAL A 114 36.38 -19.38 2.76
N LYS A 115 35.07 -19.24 2.52
CA LYS A 115 34.38 -19.77 1.33
C LYS A 115 35.05 -19.27 0.04
N ALA A 116 35.32 -17.95 -0.04
CA ALA A 116 36.05 -17.36 -1.16
C ALA A 116 37.49 -17.91 -1.27
N HIS A 117 38.19 -18.11 -0.14
CA HIS A 117 39.52 -18.69 -0.12
C HIS A 117 39.55 -20.15 -0.60
N VAL A 118 38.62 -21.01 -0.16
CA VAL A 118 38.55 -22.41 -0.59
C VAL A 118 38.16 -22.53 -2.06
N LYS A 119 37.23 -21.69 -2.54
CA LYS A 119 36.91 -21.59 -3.97
C LYS A 119 38.14 -21.18 -4.80
N ASP A 120 38.90 -20.17 -4.36
CA ASP A 120 40.17 -19.80 -5.00
C ASP A 120 41.19 -20.95 -4.92
N TYR A 121 41.30 -21.66 -3.80
CA TYR A 121 42.25 -22.78 -3.65
C TYR A 121 41.90 -23.96 -4.55
N GLY A 122 40.62 -24.33 -4.64
CA GLY A 122 40.15 -25.43 -5.49
C GLY A 122 40.16 -25.12 -6.99
N HIS A 123 40.03 -23.85 -7.40
CA HIS A 123 40.12 -23.50 -8.82
C HIS A 123 41.53 -23.63 -9.39
N TYR A 124 42.56 -23.39 -8.58
CA TYR A 124 43.94 -23.27 -9.05
C TYR A 124 44.88 -24.35 -8.45
N GLY A 125 44.72 -24.76 -7.18
CA GLY A 125 45.65 -25.62 -6.41
C GLY A 125 46.40 -24.87 -5.26
N PRO A 126 47.59 -25.34 -4.83
CA PRO A 126 48.45 -24.63 -3.87
C PRO A 126 49.37 -23.57 -4.52
N HIS A 127 49.17 -22.26 -4.25
CA HIS A 127 50.01 -21.16 -4.81
C HIS A 127 50.46 -20.09 -3.81
N SER A 128 51.48 -19.33 -4.23
CA SER A 128 51.67 -17.97 -3.73
C SER A 128 50.56 -17.03 -4.22
N ALA A 129 50.36 -15.89 -3.55
CA ALA A 129 49.30 -14.95 -3.96
C ALA A 129 49.64 -14.14 -5.23
N ASN A 130 50.88 -14.25 -5.73
CA ASN A 130 51.41 -13.42 -6.81
C ASN A 130 51.36 -14.10 -8.19
N GLU A 131 51.08 -15.40 -8.25
CA GLU A 131 51.08 -16.22 -9.47
C GLU A 131 49.67 -16.45 -10.04
N ARG A 132 48.75 -15.48 -9.87
CA ARG A 132 47.37 -15.60 -10.38
C ARG A 132 47.29 -15.29 -11.88
N PRO A 133 46.84 -16.24 -12.73
CA PRO A 133 46.41 -15.91 -14.10
C PRO A 133 45.15 -15.04 -14.07
N ARG A 134 44.93 -14.22 -15.10
CA ARG A 134 43.65 -13.50 -15.26
C ARG A 134 42.57 -14.46 -15.75
N ARG A 135 41.72 -14.94 -14.82
CA ARG A 135 40.45 -15.67 -15.04
C ARG A 135 40.49 -16.70 -16.19
N PRO A 136 40.85 -17.97 -15.93
CA PRO A 136 40.44 -19.07 -16.79
C PRO A 136 38.96 -19.43 -16.52
N ASP A 137 38.19 -19.72 -17.57
CA ASP A 137 36.79 -20.17 -17.44
C ASP A 137 36.65 -21.65 -17.03
N LYS A 138 37.77 -22.34 -16.80
CA LYS A 138 37.84 -23.72 -16.28
C LYS A 138 38.83 -23.79 -15.11
N ALA A 139 38.59 -24.70 -14.16
CA ALA A 139 39.55 -24.96 -13.09
C ALA A 139 40.84 -25.57 -13.66
N LEU A 140 41.99 -25.10 -13.17
CA LEU A 140 43.32 -25.58 -13.55
C LEU A 140 43.77 -26.79 -12.72
N TYR A 141 43.19 -26.96 -11.54
CA TYR A 141 43.42 -28.12 -10.67
C TYR A 141 42.46 -29.25 -11.05
N ASN A 142 42.96 -30.46 -11.31
CA ASN A 142 42.16 -31.61 -11.77
C ASN A 142 42.10 -32.76 -10.72
N GLY A 143 42.29 -32.43 -9.45
CA GLY A 143 42.36 -33.39 -8.34
C GLY A 143 41.00 -33.89 -7.84
N ALA A 144 41.02 -34.55 -6.67
CA ALA A 144 39.81 -34.91 -5.94
C ALA A 144 39.06 -33.65 -5.44
N PRO A 145 37.76 -33.74 -5.13
CA PRO A 145 37.03 -32.65 -4.48
C PRO A 145 37.72 -32.20 -3.20
N ILE A 146 37.87 -30.89 -3.02
CA ILE A 146 38.53 -30.34 -1.83
C ILE A 146 37.46 -30.00 -0.79
N THR A 147 37.40 -30.80 0.27
CA THR A 147 36.56 -30.53 1.44
C THR A 147 37.36 -29.75 2.48
N ALA A 148 36.88 -28.57 2.87
CA ALA A 148 37.40 -27.78 3.98
C ALA A 148 36.38 -27.79 5.12
N VAL A 149 36.81 -28.12 6.34
CA VAL A 149 36.00 -28.00 7.55
C VAL A 149 36.36 -26.68 8.24
N PHE A 150 35.37 -25.93 8.70
CA PHE A 150 35.59 -24.68 9.40
C PHE A 150 35.44 -24.89 10.91
N GLU A 151 36.55 -24.83 11.63
CA GLU A 151 36.53 -24.73 13.10
C GLU A 151 36.34 -23.27 13.51
N GLU A 152 35.35 -23.01 14.36
CA GLU A 152 35.21 -21.76 15.09
C GLU A 152 36.12 -21.75 16.31
N LEU A 153 36.89 -20.66 16.46
CA LEU A 153 37.78 -20.42 17.59
C LEU A 153 37.37 -19.15 18.34
N THR A 154 37.19 -19.28 19.66
CA THR A 154 36.89 -18.18 20.58
C THR A 154 38.13 -17.82 21.41
N LEU A 155 38.41 -16.53 21.59
CA LEU A 155 39.44 -16.06 22.52
C LEU A 155 38.82 -15.68 23.87
N GLY A 156 39.52 -15.98 24.97
CA GLY A 156 39.14 -15.50 26.30
C GLY A 156 39.29 -13.98 26.45
N PRO A 157 38.69 -13.38 27.49
CA PRO A 157 38.70 -11.93 27.70
C PRO A 157 40.11 -11.35 27.98
N ASP A 158 41.02 -12.16 28.51
CA ASP A 158 42.35 -11.71 28.93
C ASP A 158 43.37 -11.88 27.78
N GLY A 159 43.64 -10.78 27.09
CA GLY A 159 44.35 -10.75 25.81
C GLY A 159 45.86 -10.99 25.80
N GLU A 160 46.44 -11.82 26.68
CA GLU A 160 47.89 -12.12 26.70
C GLU A 160 48.27 -13.62 26.74
N GLU A 161 49.07 -14.00 25.73
CA GLU A 161 50.07 -15.07 25.55
C GLU A 161 49.96 -16.49 26.14
N SER A 162 49.04 -16.84 27.06
CA SER A 162 48.91 -18.23 27.51
C SER A 162 48.07 -19.08 26.53
N GLY A 163 48.75 -19.83 25.66
CA GLY A 163 48.16 -20.54 24.51
C GLY A 163 47.27 -21.75 24.82
N LYS A 164 46.11 -21.55 25.45
CA LYS A 164 45.06 -22.58 25.60
C LYS A 164 43.75 -22.17 24.91
N LEU A 165 43.50 -22.80 23.76
CA LEU A 165 42.20 -22.72 23.05
C LEU A 165 41.13 -23.41 23.91
N GLN A 166 40.07 -22.68 24.29
CA GLN A 166 39.05 -23.21 25.22
C GLN A 166 37.97 -24.07 24.52
N THR A 167 37.59 -23.76 23.28
CA THR A 167 36.64 -24.58 22.50
C THR A 167 37.00 -24.60 21.02
N ARG A 168 36.88 -25.77 20.40
CA ARG A 168 36.72 -25.94 18.95
C ARG A 168 35.31 -26.39 18.69
N LYS A 169 34.61 -25.74 17.77
CA LYS A 169 33.33 -26.26 17.24
C LYS A 169 33.45 -26.33 15.72
N SER A 170 33.22 -27.51 15.14
CA SER A 170 32.94 -27.63 13.71
C SER A 170 31.52 -27.09 13.48
N ILE A 171 31.33 -26.29 12.43
CA ILE A 171 30.04 -25.59 12.20
C ILE A 171 29.56 -25.75 10.76
N GLN A 172 30.48 -25.71 9.80
CA GLN A 172 30.19 -25.84 8.37
C GLN A 172 31.39 -26.51 7.70
N SER A 173 31.13 -27.32 6.68
CA SER A 173 32.16 -27.74 5.72
C SER A 173 31.77 -27.28 4.32
N CYS A 174 32.76 -27.08 3.45
CA CYS A 174 32.51 -26.77 2.05
C CYS A 174 33.34 -27.70 1.16
N GLU A 175 32.70 -28.22 0.12
CA GLU A 175 33.30 -29.13 -0.85
C GLU A 175 33.34 -28.41 -2.19
N PHE A 176 34.53 -28.19 -2.73
CA PHE A 176 34.67 -27.69 -4.10
C PHE A 176 34.96 -28.88 -5.02
N ASP A 177 34.07 -29.13 -5.98
CA ASP A 177 34.29 -30.08 -7.08
C ASP A 177 34.99 -29.33 -8.23
N PRO A 178 36.31 -29.51 -8.42
CA PRO A 178 37.04 -28.80 -9.46
C PRO A 178 36.61 -29.20 -10.88
N ARG A 179 36.10 -30.42 -11.07
CA ARG A 179 35.66 -30.92 -12.39
C ARG A 179 34.38 -30.22 -12.86
N LYS A 180 33.54 -29.78 -11.92
CA LYS A 180 32.29 -29.06 -12.18
C LYS A 180 32.37 -27.55 -11.90
N ALA A 181 33.50 -27.07 -11.36
CA ALA A 181 33.69 -25.71 -10.88
C ALA A 181 32.59 -25.22 -9.90
N LYS A 182 31.97 -26.16 -9.15
CA LYS A 182 30.86 -25.88 -8.22
C LYS A 182 31.31 -26.04 -6.78
N LEU A 183 30.96 -25.06 -5.95
CA LEU A 183 31.12 -25.09 -4.50
C LEU A 183 29.81 -25.59 -3.89
N LYS A 184 29.87 -26.68 -3.12
CA LYS A 184 28.82 -27.15 -2.23
C LYS A 184 29.09 -26.66 -0.81
N LEU A 185 28.02 -26.39 -0.08
CA LEU A 185 28.07 -26.01 1.33
C LEU A 185 27.31 -27.06 2.13
N TRP A 186 27.94 -27.54 3.20
CA TRP A 186 27.40 -28.52 4.13
C TRP A 186 27.32 -27.89 5.52
N HIS A 187 26.19 -28.07 6.18
CA HIS A 187 25.89 -27.57 7.53
C HIS A 187 25.87 -28.74 8.51
N GLU A 188 26.47 -28.54 9.68
CA GLU A 188 26.45 -29.53 10.76
C GLU A 188 25.26 -29.23 11.68
N ASP A 189 24.42 -30.24 11.94
CA ASP A 189 23.28 -30.11 12.83
C ASP A 189 23.66 -30.23 14.32
N SER A 190 22.67 -30.22 15.22
CA SER A 190 22.91 -30.35 16.67
C SER A 190 23.44 -31.73 17.10
N THR A 191 23.40 -32.72 16.22
CA THR A 191 23.85 -34.11 16.45
C THR A 191 25.21 -34.41 15.84
N GLY A 192 25.72 -33.54 14.96
CA GLY A 192 27.03 -33.68 14.30
C GLY A 192 26.96 -34.13 12.84
N ASP A 193 25.76 -34.27 12.29
CA ASP A 193 25.55 -34.79 10.93
C ASP A 193 25.50 -33.65 9.89
N LEU A 194 26.06 -33.90 8.70
CA LEU A 194 26.27 -32.89 7.65
C LEU A 194 25.18 -32.93 6.55
N TYR A 195 24.46 -31.82 6.34
CA TYR A 195 23.42 -31.69 5.32
C TYR A 195 23.64 -30.50 4.36
N LEU A 196 23.11 -30.56 3.14
CA LEU A 196 23.45 -29.61 2.06
C LEU A 196 22.69 -28.27 2.20
N HIS A 197 23.38 -27.13 2.05
CA HIS A 197 22.74 -25.81 2.13
C HIS A 197 21.76 -25.58 0.95
N GLY A 198 20.48 -25.42 1.27
CA GLY A 198 19.39 -25.32 0.29
C GLY A 198 18.44 -26.51 0.32
N GLU A 199 18.79 -27.57 1.05
CA GLU A 199 17.88 -28.65 1.44
C GLU A 199 17.73 -28.60 2.97
N SER A 200 16.51 -28.54 3.47
CA SER A 200 16.27 -28.56 4.92
C SER A 200 16.60 -29.93 5.52
N LEU A 201 16.87 -29.97 6.83
CA LEU A 201 17.05 -31.23 7.56
C LEU A 201 15.80 -32.12 7.41
N ALA A 202 14.60 -31.52 7.34
CA ALA A 202 13.35 -32.23 7.09
C ALA A 202 13.28 -32.87 5.69
N GLU A 203 13.76 -32.20 4.64
CA GLU A 203 13.79 -32.74 3.28
C GLU A 203 14.83 -33.87 3.10
N ASN A 204 15.97 -33.79 3.80
CA ASN A 204 16.93 -34.88 3.82
C ASN A 204 16.45 -36.07 4.67
N LEU A 205 15.81 -35.83 5.83
CA LEU A 205 15.13 -36.88 6.61
C LEU A 205 13.94 -37.52 5.88
N ALA A 206 13.28 -36.79 4.98
CA ALA A 206 12.22 -37.32 4.12
C ALA A 206 12.78 -38.18 2.97
N ARG A 207 14.00 -37.90 2.49
CA ARG A 207 14.71 -38.75 1.53
C ARG A 207 15.31 -40.00 2.17
N GLU A 208 15.89 -39.89 3.36
CA GLU A 208 16.45 -41.00 4.14
C GLU A 208 15.42 -41.57 5.13
N GLY A 209 14.29 -42.06 4.60
CA GLY A 209 13.11 -42.38 5.39
C GLY A 209 13.32 -43.35 6.55
N SER A 210 13.36 -42.82 7.79
CA SER A 210 13.24 -43.63 9.02
C SER A 210 12.92 -42.81 10.29
N ARG A 211 11.62 -42.68 10.63
CA ARG A 211 11.08 -42.61 12.01
C ARG A 211 9.54 -42.50 11.97
N TYR A 212 8.85 -43.61 12.12
CA TYR A 212 7.38 -43.64 12.16
C TYR A 212 6.87 -43.75 13.62
N PRO A 213 5.99 -42.85 14.09
CA PRO A 213 5.26 -43.05 15.34
C PRO A 213 4.18 -44.13 15.17
N CYS A 214 3.78 -44.76 16.27
CA CYS A 214 2.61 -45.65 16.27
C CYS A 214 1.33 -44.82 16.08
N MET A 215 0.43 -45.24 15.18
CA MET A 215 -0.81 -44.50 14.84
C MET A 215 -2.07 -45.02 15.55
N VAL A 216 -1.92 -45.83 16.61
CA VAL A 216 -3.04 -46.30 17.43
C VAL A 216 -3.31 -45.28 18.55
N PRO A 217 -4.56 -44.81 18.74
CA PRO A 217 -4.94 -43.98 19.89
C PRO A 217 -4.59 -44.66 21.23
N ASP A 218 -4.24 -43.87 22.23
CA ASP A 218 -3.90 -44.31 23.59
C ASP A 218 -2.71 -45.30 23.70
N CYS A 219 -1.81 -45.32 22.71
CA CYS A 219 -0.60 -46.12 22.76
C CYS A 219 0.39 -45.56 23.79
N TYR A 220 0.70 -46.34 24.84
CA TYR A 220 1.58 -45.99 25.98
C TYR A 220 2.92 -45.31 25.60
N TYR A 221 3.48 -45.64 24.42
CA TYR A 221 4.75 -45.06 23.94
C TYR A 221 4.61 -43.70 23.21
N GLN A 222 3.40 -43.14 23.05
CA GLN A 222 3.20 -41.79 22.53
C GLN A 222 3.47 -40.70 23.58
N GLU A 223 3.07 -40.93 24.85
CA GLU A 223 3.06 -39.85 25.86
C GLU A 223 4.34 -39.76 26.71
N VAL A 224 5.04 -40.88 26.97
CA VAL A 224 6.25 -40.88 27.82
C VAL A 224 7.37 -41.75 27.21
N PRO A 225 8.34 -41.16 26.48
CA PRO A 225 9.55 -41.88 26.10
C PRO A 225 10.43 -42.12 27.35
N PRO A 226 10.95 -43.34 27.58
CA PRO A 226 11.77 -43.63 28.75
C PRO A 226 13.06 -42.82 28.74
N VAL A 227 13.32 -42.10 29.83
CA VAL A 227 14.50 -41.24 29.98
C VAL A 227 15.77 -42.10 30.12
N GLY A 228 16.76 -41.89 29.25
CA GLY A 228 18.11 -42.45 29.43
C GLY A 228 18.67 -43.31 28.31
N LEU A 229 17.95 -43.52 27.19
CA LEU A 229 18.52 -44.11 25.96
C LEU A 229 18.02 -43.38 24.72
N GLY A 230 18.94 -42.82 23.94
CA GLY A 230 18.60 -42.19 22.66
C GLY A 230 18.18 -43.23 21.61
N THR A 231 17.10 -42.94 20.89
CA THR A 231 16.66 -43.61 19.64
C THR A 231 16.06 -45.03 19.72
N THR A 232 14.82 -45.14 20.20
CA THR A 232 13.89 -46.19 19.73
C THR A 232 12.45 -45.68 19.56
N LEU A 233 12.20 -45.00 18.43
CA LEU A 233 10.98 -45.21 17.66
C LEU A 233 11.38 -45.94 16.38
N PHE A 234 10.51 -46.83 15.91
CA PHE A 234 10.82 -47.97 15.03
C PHE A 234 11.71 -47.61 13.83
N LYS A 235 12.93 -48.17 13.80
CA LYS A 235 13.97 -47.87 12.79
C LYS A 235 13.56 -48.28 11.36
N THR A 236 12.56 -49.14 11.20
CA THR A 236 11.97 -49.50 9.90
C THR A 236 10.46 -49.64 10.00
N HIS A 237 9.74 -49.35 8.91
CA HIS A 237 8.29 -49.56 8.82
C HIS A 237 7.88 -51.00 9.17
N LYS A 238 8.68 -52.00 8.76
CA LYS A 238 8.46 -53.42 9.09
C LYS A 238 8.51 -53.70 10.59
N SER A 239 9.37 -53.01 11.35
CA SER A 239 9.44 -53.14 12.81
C SER A 239 8.29 -52.46 13.55
N LEU A 240 7.71 -51.38 12.99
CA LEU A 240 6.47 -50.78 13.50
C LEU A 240 5.29 -51.74 13.29
N MET A 241 5.14 -52.27 12.07
CA MET A 241 4.03 -53.19 11.75
C MET A 241 4.08 -54.48 12.59
N GLU A 242 5.26 -55.08 12.80
CA GLU A 242 5.41 -56.26 13.67
C GLU A 242 5.16 -55.93 15.15
N HIS A 243 5.43 -54.70 15.61
CA HIS A 243 5.06 -54.26 16.96
C HIS A 243 3.55 -54.08 17.12
N CYS A 244 2.89 -53.37 16.21
CA CYS A 244 1.43 -53.21 16.22
C CYS A 244 0.72 -54.58 16.13
N ARG A 245 1.24 -55.49 15.30
CA ARG A 245 0.74 -56.87 15.18
C ARG A 245 0.90 -57.66 16.47
N ARG A 246 2.05 -57.57 17.16
CA ARG A 246 2.28 -58.28 18.44
C ARG A 246 1.56 -57.69 19.65
N ALA A 247 1.33 -56.38 19.66
CA ALA A 247 0.62 -55.71 20.76
C ALA A 247 -0.90 -55.94 20.71
N HIS A 248 -1.45 -56.28 19.54
CA HIS A 248 -2.89 -56.31 19.30
C HIS A 248 -3.42 -57.54 18.52
N GLU A 249 -2.61 -58.59 18.26
CA GLU A 249 -3.15 -59.89 17.85
C GLU A 249 -3.90 -60.56 19.02
N PRO A 250 -5.14 -61.04 18.82
CA PRO A 250 -5.81 -61.87 19.81
C PRO A 250 -5.03 -63.16 20.02
N SER A 251 -4.97 -63.65 21.26
CA SER A 251 -4.17 -64.84 21.60
C SER A 251 -4.75 -66.14 21.05
N SER A 252 -4.48 -66.48 19.79
CA SER A 252 -4.79 -67.80 19.21
C SER A 252 -3.77 -68.31 18.17
N LYS A 253 -2.64 -68.79 18.71
CA LYS A 253 -1.77 -69.89 18.23
C LYS A 253 -1.01 -69.77 16.87
N MET A 254 0.32 -69.81 17.02
CA MET A 254 1.37 -70.32 16.12
C MET A 254 0.96 -71.26 14.98
N ALA A 255 1.55 -71.09 13.77
CA ALA A 255 2.64 -71.97 13.27
C ALA A 255 3.22 -71.58 11.87
N SER A 256 4.52 -71.86 11.70
CA SER A 256 5.22 -72.33 10.48
C SER A 256 5.13 -71.60 9.12
N THR A 257 6.25 -70.92 8.79
CA THR A 257 7.08 -71.07 7.55
C THR A 257 6.57 -70.81 6.12
N SER A 258 7.43 -70.04 5.42
CA SER A 258 7.94 -70.23 4.04
C SER A 258 7.31 -69.43 2.88
N HIS A 259 8.19 -69.07 1.92
CA HIS A 259 7.99 -68.74 0.49
C HIS A 259 6.88 -67.73 0.09
N SER A 260 6.99 -66.81 -0.88
CA SER A 260 8.02 -66.18 -1.74
C SER A 260 7.26 -65.80 -3.03
N LEU A 261 7.49 -64.60 -3.61
CA LEU A 261 7.00 -64.19 -4.96
C LEU A 261 5.45 -64.06 -5.07
N SER A 262 4.86 -63.30 -5.99
CA SER A 262 5.36 -62.20 -6.84
C SER A 262 4.20 -61.23 -7.15
N GLN A 263 4.53 -60.12 -7.80
CA GLN A 263 3.63 -59.39 -8.71
C GLN A 263 2.79 -60.35 -9.57
N ASP A 264 1.50 -60.06 -9.71
CA ASP A 264 0.90 -59.54 -10.96
C ASP A 264 -0.58 -59.15 -10.72
N ASP A 265 -1.30 -58.78 -11.78
CA ASP A 265 -2.73 -58.39 -11.88
C ASP A 265 -3.12 -57.04 -11.25
N MET A 266 -3.09 -55.92 -11.99
CA MET A 266 -3.86 -55.51 -13.19
C MET A 266 -5.20 -54.79 -12.91
N GLU A 267 -5.20 -53.58 -13.43
CA GLU A 267 -6.24 -52.62 -13.79
C GLU A 267 -7.69 -53.07 -14.03
N SER A 268 -8.60 -52.12 -13.75
CA SER A 268 -9.97 -52.00 -14.30
C SER A 268 -11.00 -53.00 -13.73
N SER A 269 -12.31 -52.73 -13.72
CA SER A 269 -13.09 -51.67 -14.38
C SER A 269 -14.36 -51.31 -13.57
N SER A 270 -15.22 -50.46 -14.14
CA SER A 270 -16.36 -49.79 -13.52
C SER A 270 -17.63 -50.63 -13.33
N SER A 271 -18.45 -50.18 -12.36
CA SER A 271 -19.95 -50.21 -12.31
C SER A 271 -20.69 -51.56 -12.33
N TYR A 272 -21.57 -51.79 -11.34
CA TYR A 272 -23.05 -51.64 -11.45
C TYR A 272 -23.83 -52.12 -10.20
N PHE A 273 -25.04 -51.57 -9.97
CA PHE A 273 -26.19 -52.06 -9.16
C PHE A 273 -25.91 -52.48 -7.68
N ALA A 274 -26.50 -51.91 -6.62
CA ALA A 274 -27.93 -51.81 -6.25
C ALA A 274 -28.65 -53.18 -6.31
N THR A 275 -29.40 -53.68 -5.34
CA THR A 275 -30.19 -53.08 -4.25
C THR A 275 -30.34 -54.10 -3.11
N ASP A 276 -30.68 -53.66 -1.90
CA ASP A 276 -31.65 -54.42 -1.10
C ASP A 276 -32.55 -53.49 -0.27
N LEU A 277 -33.77 -53.96 0.05
CA LEU A 277 -34.91 -53.13 0.46
C LEU A 277 -35.47 -53.50 1.85
N ALA A 278 -36.22 -52.54 2.41
CA ALA A 278 -37.25 -52.70 3.46
C ALA A 278 -36.76 -52.93 4.92
N ASP A 279 -37.49 -52.50 5.98
CA ASP A 279 -38.91 -52.06 5.99
C ASP A 279 -39.30 -51.06 7.14
N MET A 280 -40.46 -50.40 6.95
CA MET A 280 -41.35 -49.70 7.92
C MET A 280 -40.81 -48.51 8.76
N SER A 281 -41.13 -47.23 8.45
CA SER A 281 -42.38 -46.44 8.69
C SER A 281 -42.55 -45.92 10.15
N THR A 282 -43.00 -44.69 10.46
CA THR A 282 -44.07 -43.86 9.84
C THR A 282 -44.06 -42.38 10.29
N TRP A 283 -44.78 -41.52 9.56
CA TRP A 283 -45.37 -40.18 9.89
C TRP A 283 -44.59 -38.87 9.61
N SER A 284 -44.97 -38.24 8.49
CA SER A 284 -44.98 -36.79 8.23
C SER A 284 -46.39 -36.20 8.54
N PRO A 285 -46.66 -34.90 8.33
CA PRO A 285 -46.94 -34.41 6.97
C PRO A 285 -46.25 -33.09 6.60
N ALA A 286 -45.97 -32.95 5.31
CA ALA A 286 -45.50 -31.73 4.65
C ALA A 286 -46.63 -31.12 3.80
N ILE A 287 -46.46 -29.87 3.35
CA ILE A 287 -47.00 -29.38 2.07
C ILE A 287 -45.89 -28.55 1.41
N ASP A 288 -45.35 -29.07 0.31
CA ASP A 288 -44.59 -28.30 -0.69
C ASP A 288 -45.56 -27.66 -1.71
N ILE A 289 -45.09 -26.61 -2.40
CA ILE A 289 -45.76 -26.07 -3.59
C ILE A 289 -44.73 -26.11 -4.72
N ASP A 290 -45.08 -26.80 -5.80
CA ASP A 290 -44.23 -26.99 -6.97
C ASP A 290 -44.54 -25.96 -8.07
N TYR A 291 -43.57 -25.76 -8.97
CA TYR A 291 -43.65 -24.82 -10.09
C TYR A 291 -43.92 -25.55 -11.40
N GLU A 292 -44.99 -25.21 -12.13
CA GLU A 292 -45.01 -25.46 -13.59
C GLU A 292 -45.89 -24.47 -14.37
N THR A 293 -45.51 -24.21 -15.61
CA THR A 293 -46.03 -23.15 -16.49
C THR A 293 -47.01 -23.65 -17.54
N THR A 294 -48.09 -22.92 -17.84
CA THR A 294 -48.44 -22.44 -19.21
C THR A 294 -49.69 -21.56 -19.27
N PHE A 295 -49.85 -20.85 -20.39
CA PHE A 295 -50.83 -19.80 -20.70
C PHE A 295 -52.32 -20.19 -20.57
N SER A 296 -53.13 -19.23 -20.12
CA SER A 296 -54.38 -18.87 -20.80
C SER A 296 -54.65 -17.36 -20.68
N GLU A 297 -55.17 -16.77 -21.76
CA GLU A 297 -55.66 -15.39 -21.75
C GLU A 297 -57.08 -15.35 -21.16
N THR A 298 -57.36 -14.39 -20.27
CA THR A 298 -58.65 -13.67 -20.25
C THR A 298 -58.51 -12.33 -19.54
N SER A 299 -59.29 -11.36 -20.00
CA SER A 299 -59.32 -9.97 -19.56
C SER A 299 -60.02 -9.78 -18.21
N GLU A 300 -59.50 -8.88 -17.36
CA GLU A 300 -60.10 -7.55 -17.16
C GLU A 300 -59.23 -6.67 -16.22
N ASN A 301 -59.16 -5.36 -16.51
CA ASN A 301 -58.26 -4.40 -15.85
C ASN A 301 -59.08 -3.21 -15.28
N PRO A 302 -59.08 -2.98 -13.96
CA PRO A 302 -59.70 -1.81 -13.34
C PRO A 302 -58.67 -0.76 -12.87
N TYR A 303 -57.84 -0.23 -13.78
CA TYR A 303 -57.05 0.99 -13.56
C TYR A 303 -57.17 1.98 -14.73
N GLN A 304 -58.28 2.73 -14.77
CA GLN A 304 -58.39 4.01 -15.47
C GLN A 304 -59.26 5.00 -14.69
N ALA A 305 -58.61 5.77 -13.82
CA ALA A 305 -59.03 7.11 -13.38
C ALA A 305 -57.80 7.87 -12.87
N GLU A 306 -57.80 9.19 -13.01
CA GLU A 306 -56.80 10.13 -12.46
C GLU A 306 -55.37 10.11 -13.05
N LEU A 307 -55.29 10.20 -14.38
CA LEU A 307 -54.20 10.90 -15.08
C LEU A 307 -54.77 12.05 -15.91
N ALA A 308 -55.17 13.14 -15.22
CA ALA A 308 -55.76 14.33 -15.86
C ALA A 308 -55.54 15.65 -15.09
N SER A 309 -54.32 15.91 -14.59
CA SER A 309 -53.79 17.28 -14.49
C SER A 309 -52.27 17.25 -14.32
N TRP A 310 -51.63 18.39 -14.61
CA TRP A 310 -50.18 18.71 -14.59
C TRP A 310 -49.56 18.88 -15.99
N SER A 311 -50.10 19.85 -16.72
CA SER A 311 -49.42 20.54 -17.81
C SER A 311 -48.53 21.66 -17.28
N PHE A 312 -47.31 21.79 -17.81
CA PHE A 312 -46.43 22.93 -17.56
C PHE A 312 -47.08 24.27 -17.97
N SER A 313 -46.80 25.33 -17.22
CA SER A 313 -46.92 26.71 -17.69
C SER A 313 -45.77 27.56 -17.14
N ASP A 314 -44.98 28.14 -18.05
CA ASP A 314 -43.92 29.09 -17.71
C ASP A 314 -44.46 30.45 -17.23
N GLN A 315 -43.53 31.20 -16.63
CA GLN A 315 -43.50 32.66 -16.43
C GLN A 315 -44.07 33.28 -15.13
N GLN A 316 -43.31 34.31 -14.73
CA GLN A 316 -43.65 35.48 -13.91
C GLN A 316 -43.55 35.44 -12.37
N SER A 317 -42.40 35.97 -11.93
CA SER A 317 -42.24 37.05 -10.94
C SER A 317 -42.64 36.84 -9.47
N CYS A 318 -41.65 37.08 -8.62
CA CYS A 318 -41.79 37.44 -7.21
C CYS A 318 -42.77 38.62 -6.99
N PRO A 319 -43.62 38.54 -5.96
CA PRO A 319 -44.08 39.70 -5.20
C PRO A 319 -43.65 39.60 -3.73
N LEU A 320 -42.75 40.50 -3.32
CA LEU A 320 -42.52 40.86 -1.92
C LEU A 320 -43.54 41.93 -1.50
N GLU A 321 -44.44 41.62 -0.58
CA GLU A 321 -45.15 42.62 0.25
C GLU A 321 -45.12 42.14 1.72
N LYS A 322 -44.30 42.77 2.57
CA LYS A 322 -44.58 44.02 3.32
C LYS A 322 -45.58 43.83 4.47
N ILE A 323 -45.05 43.68 5.68
CA ILE A 323 -45.58 44.37 6.87
C ILE A 323 -44.43 45.17 7.49
N ASP A 324 -44.77 46.35 8.01
CA ASP A 324 -43.88 47.50 8.20
C ASP A 324 -43.24 47.59 9.60
N ALA A 325 -42.22 48.43 9.70
CA ALA A 325 -41.37 48.58 10.88
C ALA A 325 -41.98 49.50 11.95
N GLN A 326 -41.69 49.20 13.23
CA GLN A 326 -41.66 50.20 14.30
C GLN A 326 -40.43 50.00 15.21
N HIS A 327 -39.78 51.12 15.53
CA HIS A 327 -38.69 51.31 16.52
C HIS A 327 -37.25 50.94 16.13
N LEU A 328 -36.69 51.73 15.20
CA LEU A 328 -35.32 52.26 15.30
C LEU A 328 -35.22 53.27 16.46
N VAL A 329 -34.12 53.30 17.23
CA VAL A 329 -33.09 54.39 17.33
C VAL A 329 -31.81 53.80 18.02
N PRO A 330 -30.64 54.50 18.15
CA PRO A 330 -29.40 54.02 17.55
C PRO A 330 -28.32 53.57 18.56
N TRP A 331 -27.27 52.90 18.07
CA TRP A 331 -25.96 52.89 18.72
C TRP A 331 -24.88 53.43 17.79
N GLN A 332 -23.97 54.20 18.36
CA GLN A 332 -23.13 55.18 17.67
C GLN A 332 -21.77 54.62 17.23
N ASP A 333 -21.16 55.29 16.26
CA ASP A 333 -19.73 55.17 15.97
C ASP A 333 -18.89 55.33 17.24
N VAL A 334 -17.94 54.41 17.45
CA VAL A 334 -16.78 54.64 18.31
C VAL A 334 -15.53 54.41 17.48
N THR A 335 -14.82 55.50 17.23
CA THR A 335 -13.56 55.57 16.48
C THR A 335 -12.42 54.83 17.19
N PRO A 336 -11.40 54.35 16.46
CA PRO A 336 -10.22 53.71 17.04
C PRO A 336 -9.21 54.70 17.65
N ASP A 337 -8.28 54.15 18.45
CA ASP A 337 -7.08 54.76 19.07
C ASP A 337 -7.32 55.76 20.25
N PRO A 338 -6.32 56.00 21.15
CA PRO A 338 -4.87 55.82 20.96
C PRO A 338 -4.05 55.06 22.04
N LEU A 339 -2.88 54.56 21.61
CA LEU A 339 -1.71 54.27 22.46
C LEU A 339 -1.12 55.54 23.14
N PRO A 340 -0.55 55.43 24.36
CA PRO A 340 0.39 56.43 24.89
C PRO A 340 1.79 55.85 25.25
N LEU A 341 2.74 56.06 24.33
CA LEU A 341 4.09 56.64 24.50
C LEU A 341 4.92 56.51 25.80
N GLN A 342 6.19 56.11 25.64
CA GLN A 342 7.45 56.76 26.07
C GLN A 342 8.62 56.07 25.30
N ASN A 343 9.71 56.67 24.77
CA ASN A 343 10.21 58.06 24.73
C ASN A 343 11.08 58.33 23.45
N MET A 344 10.95 59.54 22.87
CA MET A 344 11.90 60.48 22.19
C MET A 344 13.23 59.99 21.53
N PHE A 345 13.84 60.61 20.49
CA PHE A 345 13.85 62.00 19.97
C PHE A 345 14.36 62.12 18.49
N SER A 346 13.88 63.13 17.72
CA SER A 346 14.52 63.85 16.57
C SER A 346 15.04 63.11 15.30
N SER A 347 14.97 63.63 14.06
CA SER A 347 14.32 64.84 13.50
C SER A 347 14.27 64.88 11.94
N SER A 348 13.20 65.49 11.41
CA SER A 348 13.08 66.32 10.17
C SER A 348 13.22 65.78 8.72
N ASN A 349 12.08 65.88 8.01
CA ASN A 349 11.83 66.52 6.69
C ASN A 349 11.85 65.75 5.34
N ARG A 350 10.64 65.64 4.75
CA ARG A 350 10.19 65.97 3.35
C ARG A 350 10.87 65.26 2.15
N SER A 351 10.18 64.90 1.05
CA SER A 351 8.83 65.14 0.53
C SER A 351 8.47 64.16 -0.62
N ASP A 352 7.16 63.92 -0.87
CA ASP A 352 6.44 63.77 -2.17
C ASP A 352 7.05 62.94 -3.35
N SER A 353 6.33 62.19 -4.21
CA SER A 353 4.89 61.88 -4.36
C SER A 353 4.64 60.65 -5.28
N TRP A 354 3.41 60.12 -5.20
CA TRP A 354 2.74 58.98 -5.85
C TRP A 354 2.80 58.78 -7.41
N VAL A 355 2.72 57.49 -7.81
CA VAL A 355 1.79 56.87 -8.82
C VAL A 355 2.15 56.62 -10.32
N SER A 356 2.01 55.33 -10.70
CA SER A 356 1.66 54.70 -12.01
C SER A 356 2.56 54.92 -13.26
N MET A 357 2.43 54.24 -14.42
CA MET A 357 1.49 53.18 -14.89
C MET A 357 2.12 52.31 -16.02
N SER A 358 1.55 51.13 -16.27
CA SER A 358 1.41 50.36 -17.54
C SER A 358 2.38 50.53 -18.74
N TYR A 359 2.66 49.42 -19.44
CA TYR A 359 2.95 49.43 -20.89
C TYR A 359 2.24 48.29 -21.65
N SER A 360 1.87 48.57 -22.91
CA SER A 360 0.99 47.76 -23.77
C SER A 360 1.72 47.18 -25.00
N ILE A 361 1.04 46.23 -25.65
CA ILE A 361 1.42 45.50 -26.87
C ILE A 361 1.32 46.39 -28.13
N CYS A 362 2.15 46.11 -29.16
CA CYS A 362 1.82 46.22 -30.60
C CYS A 362 2.72 45.28 -31.42
N ASP A 363 2.17 44.67 -32.48
CA ASP A 363 2.86 43.83 -33.47
C ASP A 363 3.57 44.65 -34.56
N ASP A 364 4.44 44.01 -35.37
CA ASP A 364 4.35 44.10 -36.84
C ASP A 364 5.23 43.08 -37.60
N ASN A 365 4.76 42.67 -38.79
CA ASN A 365 5.42 41.73 -39.72
C ASN A 365 5.73 42.43 -41.05
N ALA A 366 6.94 42.28 -41.60
CA ALA A 366 7.21 42.60 -43.03
C ALA A 366 8.42 41.83 -43.59
N ALA A 367 8.32 41.38 -44.84
CA ALA A 367 9.35 40.63 -45.55
C ALA A 367 9.97 41.45 -46.70
N SER A 368 11.21 41.12 -47.11
CA SER A 368 11.73 41.40 -48.46
C SER A 368 12.98 40.55 -48.76
N THR A 369 13.43 40.56 -50.01
CA THR A 369 14.10 39.43 -50.69
C THR A 369 15.48 39.75 -51.27
N GLU A 370 16.11 38.70 -51.81
CA GLU A 370 17.18 38.68 -52.84
C GLU A 370 18.66 38.51 -52.41
N SER A 371 19.33 37.63 -53.15
CA SER A 371 20.79 37.43 -53.29
C SER A 371 21.13 37.69 -54.78
N PRO A 372 22.39 37.88 -55.24
CA PRO A 372 23.29 36.71 -55.50
C PRO A 372 24.83 36.99 -55.67
N LEU A 373 25.59 35.93 -56.03
CA LEU A 373 26.96 35.91 -56.64
C LEU A 373 28.17 36.17 -55.68
N ARG A 374 29.40 35.61 -55.87
CA ARG A 374 29.99 34.73 -56.92
C ARG A 374 31.17 33.86 -56.39
N ILE A 375 31.80 33.08 -57.29
CA ILE A 375 32.64 31.87 -57.06
C ILE A 375 34.17 32.11 -57.13
N GLY A 376 34.96 31.29 -56.40
CA GLY A 376 36.38 30.94 -56.70
C GLY A 376 37.43 31.45 -55.67
N THR A 377 38.60 30.83 -55.42
CA THR A 377 39.21 29.54 -55.88
C THR A 377 40.44 29.16 -55.00
N SER A 378 40.87 27.89 -55.07
CA SER A 378 42.24 27.35 -54.77
C SER A 378 42.92 27.46 -53.39
N LEU A 379 43.02 26.30 -52.71
CA LEU A 379 44.25 25.63 -52.22
C LEU A 379 45.41 26.46 -51.57
N SER A 380 45.71 26.16 -50.31
CA SER A 380 46.97 25.45 -49.94
C SER A 380 46.94 24.93 -48.48
N LYS A 381 47.74 23.90 -48.19
CA LYS A 381 47.87 23.30 -46.86
C LYS A 381 48.81 24.14 -45.99
N ASN A 382 48.46 24.38 -44.74
CA ASN A 382 49.44 24.54 -43.65
C ASN A 382 48.89 24.01 -42.32
N GLN A 383 49.76 23.39 -41.53
CA GLN A 383 49.39 22.65 -40.31
C GLN A 383 48.98 23.59 -39.16
N PRO A 384 48.08 23.16 -38.26
CA PRO A 384 47.72 23.97 -37.09
C PRO A 384 48.87 23.99 -36.07
N THR A 385 49.48 25.15 -35.89
CA THR A 385 50.34 25.41 -34.73
C THR A 385 49.52 25.35 -33.44
N LYS A 386 50.03 24.64 -32.42
CA LYS A 386 49.34 24.48 -31.13
C LYS A 386 49.03 25.86 -30.51
N PRO A 387 47.77 26.20 -30.21
CA PRO A 387 47.47 27.43 -29.49
C PRO A 387 47.99 27.32 -28.05
N SER A 388 48.72 28.34 -27.61
CA SER A 388 49.22 28.43 -26.24
C SER A 388 48.08 28.37 -25.23
N THR A 389 48.25 27.60 -24.14
CA THR A 389 47.26 27.43 -23.08
C THR A 389 47.22 28.63 -22.13
N GLY A 390 46.86 29.80 -22.67
CA GLY A 390 46.63 31.01 -21.90
C GLY A 390 45.58 30.76 -20.82
N ARG A 391 45.95 30.92 -19.54
CA ARG A 391 44.99 30.84 -18.44
C ARG A 391 44.10 32.08 -18.46
N LEU A 392 42.80 31.87 -18.44
CA LEU A 392 41.79 32.92 -18.37
C LEU A 392 41.82 33.54 -16.97
N LYS A 393 42.14 34.83 -16.85
CA LYS A 393 41.97 35.60 -15.60
C LYS A 393 40.48 35.85 -15.35
N CYS A 394 40.09 35.97 -14.07
CA CYS A 394 38.79 36.54 -13.72
C CYS A 394 38.61 37.92 -14.38
N GLU A 395 37.42 38.21 -14.89
CA GLU A 395 37.13 39.47 -15.61
C GLU A 395 37.06 40.70 -14.68
N LEU A 396 37.10 40.50 -13.35
CA LEU A 396 37.23 41.57 -12.36
C LEU A 396 38.70 41.84 -12.02
N SER A 397 39.12 43.08 -12.26
CA SER A 397 40.49 43.57 -12.04
C SER A 397 40.99 43.42 -10.59
N SER A 398 40.08 43.41 -9.61
CA SER A 398 40.36 43.16 -8.20
C SER A 398 40.64 41.70 -7.86
N CYS A 399 40.44 40.74 -8.79
CA CYS A 399 40.58 39.32 -8.52
C CYS A 399 41.59 38.61 -9.42
N ASN A 400 42.74 38.26 -8.85
CA ASN A 400 43.88 37.69 -9.60
C ASN A 400 43.81 36.16 -9.85
N VAL A 401 42.63 35.53 -9.74
CA VAL A 401 42.49 34.07 -9.92
C VAL A 401 42.44 33.69 -11.40
N THR A 402 43.16 32.63 -11.77
CA THR A 402 43.32 32.15 -13.16
C THR A 402 42.75 30.74 -13.37
N PHE A 403 42.12 30.51 -14.52
CA PHE A 403 41.38 29.29 -14.85
C PHE A 403 41.82 28.71 -16.21
N GLN A 404 41.79 27.39 -16.35
CA GLN A 404 42.10 26.72 -17.63
C GLN A 404 40.90 26.63 -18.59
N ARG A 405 39.68 26.85 -18.12
CA ARG A 405 38.45 26.73 -18.92
C ARG A 405 37.49 27.86 -18.58
N ARG A 406 36.84 28.45 -19.59
CA ARG A 406 35.90 29.58 -19.42
C ARG A 406 34.75 29.26 -18.46
N ARG A 407 34.27 28.01 -18.46
CA ARG A 407 33.24 27.52 -17.53
C ARG A 407 33.61 27.62 -16.05
N ASP A 408 34.91 27.51 -15.72
CA ASP A 408 35.38 27.52 -14.33
C ASP A 408 35.63 28.96 -13.86
N MET A 409 36.08 29.83 -14.76
CA MET A 409 36.15 31.30 -14.56
C MET A 409 34.75 31.91 -14.33
N LEU A 410 33.78 31.58 -15.19
CA LEU A 410 32.39 32.01 -15.05
C LEU A 410 31.75 31.48 -13.75
N ARG A 411 32.07 30.23 -13.36
CA ARG A 411 31.63 29.68 -12.06
C ARG A 411 32.17 30.52 -10.90
N HIS A 412 33.46 30.88 -10.92
CA HIS A 412 34.09 31.70 -9.90
C HIS A 412 33.47 33.12 -9.84
N MET A 413 33.26 33.78 -10.99
CA MET A 413 32.56 35.09 -11.02
C MET A 413 31.17 35.01 -10.39
N ASN A 414 30.39 33.99 -10.74
CA ASN A 414 29.03 33.83 -10.24
C ASN A 414 28.96 33.39 -8.76
N SER A 415 30.05 32.89 -8.17
CA SER A 415 30.08 32.42 -6.78
C SER A 415 30.86 33.29 -5.80
N VAL A 416 31.75 34.15 -6.29
CA VAL A 416 32.63 35.01 -5.48
C VAL A 416 32.30 36.50 -5.64
N HIS A 417 31.91 36.93 -6.85
CA HIS A 417 31.82 38.36 -7.18
C HIS A 417 30.42 38.86 -7.48
N ARG A 418 29.58 38.03 -8.11
CA ARG A 418 28.14 38.27 -8.14
C ARG A 418 27.56 37.72 -6.85
N GLN A 419 26.66 38.47 -6.22
CA GLN A 419 25.78 37.92 -5.20
C GLN A 419 25.08 36.72 -5.82
N SER A 420 25.38 35.50 -5.35
CA SER A 420 24.68 34.31 -5.81
C SER A 420 23.22 34.50 -5.39
N THR A 421 22.31 34.66 -6.35
CA THR A 421 20.87 34.64 -6.08
C THR A 421 20.58 33.35 -5.34
N LEU A 422 20.27 33.46 -4.06
CA LEU A 422 20.07 32.29 -3.21
C LEU A 422 18.81 31.60 -3.70
N HIS A 423 19.00 30.45 -4.33
CA HIS A 423 17.91 29.69 -4.90
C HIS A 423 17.22 28.94 -3.76
N THR A 424 16.09 29.47 -3.34
CA THR A 424 15.25 28.91 -2.29
C THR A 424 14.53 27.67 -2.81
N CYS A 425 14.58 26.57 -2.07
CA CYS A 425 13.70 25.42 -2.32
C CYS A 425 12.24 25.87 -2.11
N SER A 426 11.37 25.70 -3.10
CA SER A 426 9.99 26.17 -3.00
C SER A 426 9.18 25.44 -1.92
N ILE A 427 9.62 24.24 -1.52
CA ILE A 427 9.02 23.40 -0.47
C ILE A 427 9.57 23.85 0.90
N CYS A 428 10.71 23.31 1.34
CA CYS A 428 11.27 23.50 2.68
C CYS A 428 11.97 24.86 2.92
N LYS A 429 11.89 25.80 1.97
CA LYS A 429 12.51 27.14 2.00
C LYS A 429 14.04 27.19 2.24
N ARG A 430 14.73 26.05 2.25
CA ARG A 430 16.19 25.98 2.36
C ARG A 430 16.87 26.65 1.17
N GLN A 431 17.87 27.48 1.43
CA GLN A 431 18.57 28.28 0.41
C GLN A 431 19.82 27.58 -0.11
N PHE A 432 20.02 27.62 -1.43
CA PHE A 432 21.17 27.03 -2.10
C PHE A 432 21.87 28.04 -3.00
N ARG A 433 23.20 28.09 -2.96
CA ARG A 433 24.02 28.96 -3.83
C ARG A 433 24.03 28.54 -5.32
N ARG A 434 23.29 27.47 -5.69
CA ARG A 434 23.33 26.81 -7.00
C ARG A 434 21.97 26.21 -7.37
N LYS A 435 21.42 26.58 -8.52
CA LYS A 435 20.14 26.03 -9.04
C LYS A 435 20.18 24.52 -9.25
N ASP A 436 21.32 23.95 -9.66
CA ASP A 436 21.46 22.50 -9.75
C ASP A 436 21.42 21.83 -8.37
N LYS A 437 21.91 22.48 -7.30
CA LYS A 437 21.75 21.96 -5.93
C LYS A 437 20.36 22.11 -5.35
N VAL A 438 19.55 23.05 -5.84
CA VAL A 438 18.09 23.02 -5.59
C VAL A 438 17.45 21.83 -6.31
N ARG A 439 17.83 21.54 -7.56
CA ARG A 439 17.29 20.41 -8.30
C ARG A 439 17.67 19.06 -7.68
N ASP A 440 18.95 18.85 -7.37
CA ASP A 440 19.43 17.64 -6.67
C ASP A 440 18.75 17.47 -5.31
N HIS A 441 18.41 18.58 -4.64
CA HIS A 441 17.66 18.57 -3.38
C HIS A 441 16.17 18.27 -3.60
N LEU A 442 15.53 18.86 -4.62
CA LEU A 442 14.14 18.64 -4.99
C LEU A 442 13.86 17.22 -5.49
N GLN A 443 14.85 16.51 -6.03
CA GLN A 443 14.74 15.08 -6.38
C GLN A 443 14.43 14.17 -5.17
N ASN A 444 14.59 14.67 -3.94
CA ASN A 444 14.26 13.96 -2.71
C ASN A 444 12.90 14.41 -2.11
N PHE A 445 12.12 15.24 -2.81
CA PHE A 445 10.79 15.65 -2.40
C PHE A 445 9.76 15.24 -3.43
N VAL A 446 8.57 14.95 -2.94
CA VAL A 446 7.37 14.70 -3.74
C VAL A 446 6.35 15.81 -3.46
N ARG A 447 5.46 16.06 -4.41
CA ARG A 447 4.41 17.08 -4.38
C ARG A 447 3.09 16.49 -4.84
N PRO A 448 1.94 17.07 -4.47
CA PRO A 448 0.67 16.72 -5.09
C PRO A 448 0.75 16.78 -6.63
N GLY A 449 0.23 15.74 -7.29
CA GLY A 449 0.33 15.52 -8.74
C GLY A 449 1.58 14.76 -9.22
N ASP A 450 2.60 14.55 -8.37
CA ASP A 450 3.75 13.71 -8.76
C ASP A 450 3.34 12.24 -8.85
N VAL A 451 3.77 11.54 -9.91
CA VAL A 451 3.49 10.11 -10.10
C VAL A 451 4.65 9.25 -9.55
N LEU A 452 4.36 8.52 -8.47
CA LEU A 452 5.30 7.62 -7.81
C LEU A 452 5.02 6.17 -8.18
N ARG A 453 6.07 5.41 -8.50
CA ARG A 453 6.04 3.95 -8.54
C ARG A 453 6.45 3.43 -7.15
N VAL A 454 5.58 2.68 -6.50
CA VAL A 454 5.73 2.25 -5.10
C VAL A 454 5.46 0.76 -4.94
N THR A 455 6.05 0.14 -3.92
CA THR A 455 5.79 -1.24 -3.53
C THR A 455 4.92 -1.26 -2.27
N PRO A 456 3.71 -1.86 -2.31
CA PRO A 456 2.89 -2.02 -1.12
C PRO A 456 3.53 -2.97 -0.10
N ASP A 457 3.36 -2.69 1.19
CA ASP A 457 3.77 -3.58 2.28
C ASP A 457 2.78 -4.72 2.45
N TRP A 458 1.48 -4.45 2.32
CA TRP A 458 0.42 -5.45 2.39
C TRP A 458 -0.64 -5.24 1.32
N LEU A 459 -1.16 -6.36 0.83
CA LEU A 459 -2.31 -6.45 -0.06
C LEU A 459 -3.45 -7.20 0.65
N LEU A 460 -4.69 -6.71 0.57
CA LEU A 460 -5.85 -7.31 1.25
C LEU A 460 -6.98 -7.66 0.27
N SER A 461 -7.64 -8.81 0.45
CA SER A 461 -8.86 -9.16 -0.29
C SER A 461 -9.87 -9.92 0.58
N SER A 462 -11.15 -9.71 0.29
CA SER A 462 -12.23 -10.64 0.65
C SER A 462 -12.40 -11.72 -0.43
N GLU A 463 -13.30 -12.68 -0.20
CA GLU A 463 -13.69 -13.69 -1.18
C GLU A 463 -14.46 -13.10 -2.36
N ALA A 464 -15.33 -12.12 -2.11
CA ALA A 464 -16.12 -11.47 -3.16
C ALA A 464 -15.22 -10.71 -4.14
N ALA A 465 -14.19 -10.03 -3.62
CA ALA A 465 -13.16 -9.41 -4.44
C ALA A 465 -12.25 -10.45 -5.12
N TRP A 466 -11.77 -11.45 -4.36
CA TRP A 466 -10.84 -12.46 -4.87
C TRP A 466 -11.42 -13.25 -6.05
N TYR A 467 -12.71 -13.61 -6.00
CA TYR A 467 -13.38 -14.31 -7.09
C TYR A 467 -13.38 -13.51 -8.41
N GLY A 468 -13.38 -12.17 -8.33
CA GLY A 468 -13.13 -11.28 -9.47
C GLY A 468 -11.66 -11.20 -9.87
N MET A 469 -10.75 -11.14 -8.88
CA MET A 469 -9.30 -11.13 -9.10
C MET A 469 -8.81 -12.37 -9.84
N GLU A 470 -9.30 -13.57 -9.47
CA GLU A 470 -8.92 -14.83 -10.09
C GLU A 470 -9.30 -14.87 -11.58
N LYS A 471 -10.47 -14.35 -11.96
CA LYS A 471 -10.86 -14.21 -13.37
C LYS A 471 -9.83 -13.35 -14.14
N THR A 472 -9.30 -12.28 -13.54
CA THR A 472 -8.22 -11.48 -14.13
C THR A 472 -6.85 -12.19 -14.10
N TYR A 473 -6.49 -12.89 -13.01
CA TYR A 473 -5.26 -13.71 -12.90
C TYR A 473 -5.18 -14.78 -13.99
N ASN A 474 -6.30 -15.45 -14.27
CA ASN A 474 -6.44 -16.39 -15.37
C ASN A 474 -6.29 -15.70 -16.73
N ARG A 475 -6.93 -14.53 -16.93
CA ARG A 475 -6.82 -13.76 -18.19
C ARG A 475 -5.40 -13.30 -18.50
N ILE A 476 -4.55 -13.08 -17.50
CA ILE A 476 -3.12 -12.73 -17.67
C ILE A 476 -2.17 -13.95 -17.66
N GLY A 477 -2.72 -15.18 -17.60
CA GLY A 477 -1.94 -16.42 -17.75
C GLY A 477 -1.31 -16.97 -16.47
N ARG A 478 -1.83 -16.62 -15.28
CA ARG A 478 -1.32 -17.04 -13.95
C ARG A 478 0.22 -16.99 -13.83
N PRO A 479 0.85 -15.82 -14.01
CA PRO A 479 2.32 -15.67 -14.05
C PRO A 479 3.05 -15.90 -12.72
N GLY A 480 2.35 -16.32 -11.65
CA GLY A 480 2.86 -16.36 -10.28
C GLY A 480 2.81 -15.00 -9.58
N PHE A 481 3.25 -14.98 -8.33
CA PHE A 481 3.16 -13.81 -7.43
C PHE A 481 4.54 -13.31 -7.03
N PHE A 482 4.69 -11.98 -6.92
CA PHE A 482 5.94 -11.34 -6.52
C PHE A 482 6.32 -11.62 -5.06
N ARG A 483 5.34 -11.51 -4.15
CA ARG A 483 5.51 -11.74 -2.70
C ARG A 483 4.31 -12.49 -2.15
N LYS A 484 4.53 -13.76 -1.76
CA LYS A 484 3.51 -14.64 -1.20
C LYS A 484 3.21 -14.34 0.29
N ASP A 485 4.18 -13.79 1.02
CA ASP A 485 4.13 -13.58 2.48
C ASP A 485 3.42 -12.29 2.95
N ARG A 486 2.82 -11.54 2.01
CA ARG A 486 2.26 -10.18 2.21
C ARG A 486 0.91 -9.95 1.55
N PHE A 487 0.14 -11.02 1.39
CA PHE A 487 -1.26 -10.97 0.97
C PHE A 487 -2.13 -11.51 2.10
N TRP A 488 -3.14 -10.75 2.53
CA TRP A 488 -4.12 -11.12 3.54
C TRP A 488 -5.46 -11.41 2.86
N LEU A 489 -5.96 -12.65 3.02
CA LEU A 489 -7.19 -13.12 2.40
C LEU A 489 -8.15 -13.59 3.48
N ALA A 490 -9.33 -12.95 3.57
CA ALA A 490 -10.32 -13.24 4.61
C ALA A 490 -11.75 -13.19 4.03
N PRO A 491 -12.42 -14.34 3.82
CA PRO A 491 -13.81 -14.40 3.37
C PRO A 491 -14.79 -13.87 4.44
N ASP A 492 -15.58 -12.85 4.08
CA ASP A 492 -16.45 -12.13 5.02
C ASP A 492 -17.71 -11.46 4.42
N HIS A 493 -17.87 -11.40 3.09
CA HIS A 493 -18.95 -10.63 2.43
C HIS A 493 -20.24 -11.44 2.18
N VAL A 494 -20.12 -12.64 1.62
CA VAL A 494 -21.22 -13.55 1.27
C VAL A 494 -21.28 -14.80 2.15
N VAL A 495 -20.25 -15.04 2.95
CA VAL A 495 -20.11 -16.26 3.77
C VAL A 495 -20.90 -16.17 5.08
N ASP A 496 -21.68 -17.20 5.37
CA ASP A 496 -22.35 -17.44 6.66
C ASP A 496 -22.59 -18.95 6.81
N PRO A 497 -22.46 -19.55 8.02
CA PRO A 497 -22.64 -20.98 8.20
C PRO A 497 -23.98 -21.52 7.67
N ARG A 498 -25.04 -20.69 7.65
CA ARG A 498 -26.36 -21.03 7.10
C ARG A 498 -26.36 -21.22 5.58
N VAL A 499 -25.40 -20.65 4.83
CA VAL A 499 -25.40 -20.65 3.36
C VAL A 499 -24.07 -21.06 2.71
N ASN A 500 -23.01 -21.30 3.47
CA ASN A 500 -21.70 -21.72 2.92
C ASN A 500 -21.75 -22.99 2.06
N HIS A 501 -22.79 -23.82 2.22
CA HIS A 501 -23.03 -25.01 1.39
C HIS A 501 -23.66 -24.69 0.02
N GLN A 502 -24.26 -23.52 -0.16
CA GLN A 502 -24.92 -23.12 -1.41
C GLN A 502 -23.88 -22.91 -2.52
N PRO A 503 -24.20 -23.18 -3.80
CA PRO A 503 -23.20 -23.25 -4.87
C PRO A 503 -22.31 -22.00 -5.00
N ARG A 504 -22.87 -20.81 -4.80
CA ARG A 504 -22.17 -19.54 -4.99
C ARG A 504 -21.22 -19.17 -3.85
N PRO A 505 -21.64 -19.11 -2.57
CA PRO A 505 -20.70 -18.98 -1.45
C PRO A 505 -19.63 -20.07 -1.46
N LYS A 506 -20.02 -21.32 -1.71
CA LYS A 506 -19.11 -22.48 -1.81
C LYS A 506 -18.01 -22.25 -2.86
N ALA A 507 -18.36 -21.86 -4.09
CA ALA A 507 -17.38 -21.61 -5.15
C ALA A 507 -16.41 -20.46 -4.81
N MET A 508 -16.85 -19.44 -4.07
CA MET A 508 -15.98 -18.34 -3.62
C MET A 508 -15.03 -18.79 -2.50
N ILE A 509 -15.51 -19.62 -1.56
CA ILE A 509 -14.68 -20.24 -0.53
C ILE A 509 -13.63 -21.17 -1.16
N GLU A 510 -14.04 -22.06 -2.07
CA GLU A 510 -13.14 -22.99 -2.77
C GLU A 510 -12.07 -22.25 -3.59
N SER A 511 -12.43 -21.14 -4.26
CA SER A 511 -11.47 -20.26 -4.95
C SER A 511 -10.45 -19.64 -3.98
N CYS A 512 -10.88 -19.21 -2.79
CA CYS A 512 -9.98 -18.67 -1.76
C CYS A 512 -9.06 -19.75 -1.16
N GLU A 513 -9.60 -20.93 -0.86
CA GLU A 513 -8.79 -22.05 -0.36
C GLU A 513 -7.78 -22.55 -1.40
N SER A 514 -8.18 -22.60 -2.67
CA SER A 514 -7.31 -22.98 -3.79
C SER A 514 -6.11 -22.05 -3.88
N ILE A 515 -6.33 -20.72 -3.87
CA ILE A 515 -5.21 -19.78 -3.92
C ILE A 515 -4.40 -19.75 -2.61
N ALA A 516 -5.03 -19.93 -1.45
CA ALA A 516 -4.31 -20.02 -0.18
C ALA A 516 -3.30 -21.18 -0.18
N LYS A 517 -3.65 -22.30 -0.84
CA LYS A 517 -2.78 -23.46 -1.07
C LYS A 517 -1.70 -23.16 -2.15
N GLU A 518 -2.05 -22.54 -3.29
CA GLU A 518 -1.06 -22.16 -4.33
C GLU A 518 0.01 -21.16 -3.84
N MET A 519 -0.42 -20.22 -2.99
CA MET A 519 0.43 -19.19 -2.42
C MET A 519 1.13 -19.60 -1.12
N ASP A 520 0.76 -20.72 -0.50
CA ASP A 520 1.22 -21.09 0.85
C ASP A 520 1.03 -19.93 1.85
N LEU A 521 -0.20 -19.40 1.93
CA LEU A 521 -0.48 -18.21 2.75
C LEU A 521 -0.34 -18.45 4.25
N GLY A 522 -0.41 -19.70 4.71
CA GLY A 522 -0.31 -20.06 6.13
C GLY A 522 -1.26 -19.25 6.99
N ASP A 523 -0.73 -18.51 7.97
CA ASP A 523 -1.51 -17.67 8.88
C ASP A 523 -2.21 -16.48 8.19
N ASN A 524 -1.80 -16.10 6.98
CA ASN A 524 -2.36 -14.99 6.21
C ASN A 524 -3.65 -15.32 5.43
N TYR A 525 -4.09 -16.60 5.44
CA TYR A 525 -5.44 -16.95 5.05
C TYR A 525 -6.29 -17.13 6.30
N SER A 526 -7.37 -16.36 6.40
CA SER A 526 -8.42 -16.59 7.39
C SER A 526 -9.49 -17.49 6.78
N PRO A 527 -9.91 -18.58 7.44
CA PRO A 527 -11.10 -19.34 7.04
C PRO A 527 -12.35 -18.46 7.02
N PRO A 528 -13.40 -18.85 6.26
CA PRO A 528 -14.68 -18.14 6.27
C PRO A 528 -15.27 -18.04 7.68
N ASN A 529 -16.01 -16.96 7.90
CA ASN A 529 -16.67 -16.65 9.18
C ASN A 529 -15.75 -16.55 10.41
N THR A 530 -14.46 -16.31 10.20
CA THR A 530 -13.48 -16.15 11.28
C THR A 530 -13.22 -14.67 11.63
N THR A 531 -13.21 -13.79 10.62
CA THR A 531 -13.03 -12.34 10.81
C THR A 531 -13.55 -11.56 9.61
N ILE A 532 -14.05 -10.35 9.85
CA ILE A 532 -14.13 -9.29 8.85
C ILE A 532 -12.69 -8.88 8.49
N MET A 533 -12.40 -8.70 7.20
CA MET A 533 -11.03 -8.59 6.67
C MET A 533 -10.20 -7.51 7.35
N HIS A 534 -10.79 -6.36 7.67
CA HIS A 534 -10.10 -5.23 8.30
C HIS A 534 -9.81 -5.46 9.77
N THR A 535 -10.71 -6.15 10.49
CA THR A 535 -10.71 -6.27 11.95
C THR A 535 -9.44 -6.93 12.46
N GLU A 536 -9.18 -8.19 12.11
CA GLU A 536 -7.93 -8.82 12.54
C GLU A 536 -6.70 -8.30 11.78
N PHE A 537 -6.84 -7.65 10.61
CA PHE A 537 -5.69 -7.04 9.94
C PHE A 537 -5.08 -5.89 10.76
N TYR A 538 -5.87 -4.93 11.25
CA TYR A 538 -5.32 -3.85 12.09
C TYR A 538 -4.91 -4.35 13.48
N ARG A 539 -5.56 -5.40 14.00
CA ARG A 539 -5.22 -5.98 15.33
C ARG A 539 -3.93 -6.81 15.30
N SER A 540 -3.69 -7.54 14.22
CA SER A 540 -2.61 -8.55 14.15
C SER A 540 -1.46 -8.27 13.19
N ARG A 541 -1.65 -7.44 12.14
CA ARG A 541 -0.71 -7.33 11.01
C ARG A 541 -0.23 -5.92 10.67
N CYS A 542 -1.13 -4.95 10.59
CA CYS A 542 -0.80 -3.57 10.22
C CYS A 542 0.25 -2.98 11.18
N GLN A 543 1.25 -2.26 10.69
CA GLN A 543 2.24 -1.58 11.51
C GLN A 543 2.34 -0.09 11.10
N PRO A 544 2.66 0.81 12.03
CA PRO A 544 3.02 2.19 11.71
C PRO A 544 4.05 2.26 10.59
N GLY A 545 3.83 3.16 9.63
CA GLY A 545 4.72 3.42 8.50
C GLY A 545 4.54 2.49 7.29
N MET A 546 3.60 1.54 7.31
CA MET A 546 3.30 0.67 6.16
C MET A 546 2.46 1.38 5.08
N LEU A 547 2.68 1.01 3.81
CA LEU A 547 1.73 1.23 2.72
C LEU A 547 0.81 -0.01 2.57
N VAL A 548 -0.47 0.18 2.86
CA VAL A 548 -1.48 -0.89 2.84
C VAL A 548 -2.47 -0.63 1.70
N ILE A 549 -2.67 -1.60 0.82
CA ILE A 549 -3.65 -1.51 -0.27
C ILE A 549 -4.60 -2.71 -0.22
N GLY A 550 -5.88 -2.52 -0.50
CA GLY A 550 -6.85 -3.61 -0.47
C GLY A 550 -7.95 -3.45 -1.51
N ALA A 551 -8.54 -4.57 -1.91
CA ALA A 551 -9.65 -4.61 -2.87
C ALA A 551 -11.00 -4.20 -2.24
N ASP A 552 -10.97 -3.41 -1.17
CA ASP A 552 -12.13 -2.88 -0.46
C ASP A 552 -11.92 -1.41 -0.08
N SER A 553 -13.01 -0.64 -0.12
CA SER A 553 -13.02 0.81 0.13
C SER A 553 -12.72 1.19 1.58
N HIS A 554 -12.90 0.29 2.54
CA HIS A 554 -12.64 0.50 3.97
C HIS A 554 -11.26 0.02 4.42
N THR A 555 -10.35 -0.31 3.48
CA THR A 555 -8.93 -0.57 3.79
C THR A 555 -8.29 0.61 4.55
N SER A 556 -8.78 1.84 4.30
CA SER A 556 -8.53 3.07 5.05
C SER A 556 -8.48 2.90 6.58
N SER A 557 -9.29 1.99 7.14
CA SER A 557 -9.33 1.66 8.57
C SER A 557 -7.96 1.33 9.17
N ALA A 558 -7.06 0.70 8.39
CA ALA A 558 -5.71 0.36 8.85
C ALA A 558 -4.82 1.58 9.14
N GLY A 559 -5.22 2.78 8.66
CA GLY A 559 -4.56 4.05 8.95
C GLY A 559 -4.65 4.50 10.41
N CYS A 560 -5.46 3.84 11.24
CA CYS A 560 -5.57 4.10 12.68
C CYS A 560 -4.27 3.92 13.49
N LEU A 561 -3.29 3.21 12.92
CA LEU A 561 -1.96 2.97 13.48
C LEU A 561 -0.86 3.78 12.80
N GLY A 562 -1.20 4.77 11.96
CA GLY A 562 -0.23 5.55 11.18
C GLY A 562 0.41 4.78 10.02
N ALA A 563 -0.33 3.83 9.45
CA ALA A 563 -0.07 3.34 8.10
C ALA A 563 -0.75 4.26 7.08
N LEU A 564 -0.26 4.31 5.85
CA LEU A 564 -1.00 4.87 4.72
C LEU A 564 -1.84 3.74 4.10
N ALA A 565 -3.16 3.79 4.31
CA ALA A 565 -4.06 2.72 3.88
C ALA A 565 -5.09 3.20 2.84
N ILE A 566 -5.15 2.53 1.69
CA ILE A 566 -5.91 2.96 0.50
C ILE A 566 -6.72 1.80 -0.09
N GLY A 567 -8.00 2.04 -0.40
CA GLY A 567 -8.82 1.10 -1.17
C GLY A 567 -8.58 1.21 -2.68
N MET A 568 -8.54 0.09 -3.39
CA MET A 568 -8.40 0.01 -4.85
C MET A 568 -9.31 -1.08 -5.45
N GLY A 569 -9.36 -1.18 -6.79
CA GLY A 569 -10.14 -2.22 -7.48
C GLY A 569 -9.45 -3.59 -7.56
N PRO A 570 -10.21 -4.69 -7.61
CA PRO A 570 -9.69 -6.06 -7.77
C PRO A 570 -8.65 -6.26 -8.89
N THR A 571 -8.92 -5.77 -10.11
CA THR A 571 -8.02 -5.88 -11.27
C THR A 571 -6.71 -5.11 -11.07
N ASP A 572 -6.71 -4.04 -10.28
CA ASP A 572 -5.48 -3.36 -9.89
C ASP A 572 -4.70 -4.23 -8.89
N LEU A 573 -5.36 -4.68 -7.83
CA LEU A 573 -4.73 -5.43 -6.74
C LEU A 573 -4.07 -6.74 -7.23
N ILE A 574 -4.66 -7.46 -8.18
CA ILE A 574 -4.05 -8.68 -8.73
C ILE A 574 -2.80 -8.38 -9.56
N ILE A 575 -2.77 -7.26 -10.28
CA ILE A 575 -1.59 -6.83 -11.02
C ILE A 575 -0.48 -6.41 -10.04
N GLN A 576 -0.83 -5.82 -8.89
CA GLN A 576 0.11 -5.51 -7.81
C GLN A 576 0.66 -6.78 -7.14
N LEU A 577 -0.18 -7.79 -6.89
CA LEU A 577 0.24 -9.10 -6.37
C LEU A 577 1.25 -9.80 -7.30
N VAL A 578 1.05 -9.69 -8.62
CA VAL A 578 1.91 -10.28 -9.65
C VAL A 578 3.22 -9.52 -9.84
N THR A 579 3.19 -8.19 -9.83
CA THR A 579 4.36 -7.35 -10.18
C THR A 579 5.16 -6.84 -8.97
N GLY A 580 4.55 -6.78 -7.78
CA GLY A 580 5.17 -6.22 -6.58
C GLY A 580 5.14 -4.70 -6.49
N GLU A 581 4.47 -4.03 -7.42
CA GLU A 581 4.49 -2.57 -7.56
C GLU A 581 3.10 -2.03 -7.92
N THR A 582 2.92 -0.72 -7.72
CA THR A 582 1.80 0.06 -8.25
C THR A 582 2.28 1.46 -8.59
N TYR A 583 1.43 2.27 -9.21
CA TYR A 583 1.59 3.72 -9.26
C TYR A 583 0.63 4.42 -8.30
N ILE A 584 1.07 5.52 -7.68
CA ILE A 584 0.24 6.46 -6.93
C ILE A 584 0.57 7.86 -7.45
N GLU A 585 -0.44 8.56 -7.97
CA GLU A 585 -0.40 10.02 -8.08
C GLU A 585 -0.51 10.57 -6.66
N VAL A 586 0.49 11.35 -6.21
CA VAL A 586 0.50 11.91 -4.86
C VAL A 586 -0.69 12.85 -4.71
N PRO A 587 -1.63 12.58 -3.80
CA PRO A 587 -2.79 13.43 -3.61
C PRO A 587 -2.46 14.63 -2.72
N GLU A 588 -3.35 15.62 -2.71
CA GLU A 588 -3.38 16.62 -1.65
C GLU A 588 -3.72 15.96 -0.30
N VAL A 589 -3.30 16.59 0.81
CA VAL A 589 -3.59 16.15 2.17
C VAL A 589 -4.38 17.23 2.91
N VAL A 590 -5.46 16.83 3.59
CA VAL A 590 -6.17 17.66 4.57
C VAL A 590 -5.78 17.22 5.97
N ARG A 591 -5.56 18.19 6.86
CA ARG A 591 -5.40 17.93 8.29
C ARG A 591 -6.73 18.08 9.03
N ILE A 592 -7.14 17.05 9.75
CA ILE A 592 -8.18 17.16 10.78
C ILE A 592 -7.47 17.11 12.14
N ARG A 593 -7.69 18.13 12.97
CA ARG A 593 -7.02 18.29 14.26
C ARG A 593 -8.02 18.16 15.39
N PHE A 594 -7.96 17.06 16.13
CA PHE A 594 -8.78 16.86 17.32
C PHE A 594 -8.19 17.63 18.50
N ILE A 595 -9.02 18.46 19.13
CA ILE A 595 -8.66 19.27 20.31
C ILE A 595 -9.61 18.94 21.47
N ASN A 596 -9.19 19.27 22.69
CA ASN A 596 -9.91 18.99 23.94
C ASN A 596 -10.21 17.50 24.16
N VAL A 597 -11.08 17.21 25.14
CA VAL A 597 -11.41 15.85 25.62
C VAL A 597 -12.84 15.51 25.18
N PRO A 598 -13.12 14.29 24.67
CA PRO A 598 -14.48 13.88 24.33
C PRO A 598 -15.35 13.70 25.60
N PRO A 599 -16.66 14.02 25.54
CA PRO A 599 -17.63 13.64 26.56
C PRO A 599 -17.67 12.14 26.85
N LEU A 600 -18.24 11.80 27.99
CA LEU A 600 -18.24 10.44 28.49
C LEU A 600 -19.00 9.49 27.56
N GLY A 601 -18.35 8.40 27.17
CA GLY A 601 -18.97 7.32 26.40
C GLY A 601 -19.19 7.61 24.92
N LEU A 602 -18.68 8.72 24.38
CA LEU A 602 -18.55 8.86 22.92
C LEU A 602 -17.56 7.82 22.38
N SER A 603 -17.97 7.12 21.32
CA SER A 603 -17.14 6.20 20.57
C SER A 603 -16.44 6.91 19.40
N GLY A 604 -15.43 6.28 18.79
CA GLY A 604 -14.86 6.74 17.52
C GLY A 604 -15.91 6.91 16.41
N LYS A 605 -17.03 6.20 16.51
CA LYS A 605 -18.21 6.35 15.65
C LYS A 605 -18.88 7.71 15.81
N ASP A 606 -19.10 8.17 17.04
CA ASP A 606 -19.67 9.49 17.31
C ASP A 606 -18.72 10.60 16.87
N VAL A 607 -17.40 10.40 17.04
CA VAL A 607 -16.38 11.34 16.57
C VAL A 607 -16.43 11.53 15.06
N ILE A 608 -16.42 10.44 14.27
CA ILE A 608 -16.43 10.55 12.79
C ILE A 608 -17.78 10.98 12.24
N LEU A 609 -18.89 10.65 12.90
CA LEU A 609 -20.19 11.25 12.59
C LEU A 609 -20.19 12.75 12.87
N GLY A 610 -19.59 13.22 13.97
CA GLY A 610 -19.42 14.64 14.25
C GLY A 610 -18.60 15.37 13.17
N VAL A 611 -17.50 14.77 12.70
CA VAL A 611 -16.70 15.27 11.57
C VAL A 611 -17.54 15.34 10.29
N LEU A 612 -18.26 14.28 9.94
CA LEU A 612 -19.15 14.24 8.77
C LEU A 612 -20.30 15.26 8.88
N GLY A 613 -20.84 15.48 10.07
CA GLY A 613 -21.89 16.46 10.33
C GLY A 613 -21.43 17.89 10.10
N GLN A 614 -20.21 18.22 10.54
CA GLN A 614 -19.61 19.55 10.40
C GLN A 614 -19.06 19.83 9.00
N LEU A 615 -18.36 18.87 8.40
CA LEU A 615 -17.61 19.10 7.15
C LEU A 615 -18.33 18.58 5.90
N LYS A 616 -19.32 17.67 6.04
CA LYS A 616 -20.07 16.99 4.97
C LYS A 616 -19.26 16.03 4.10
N ARG A 617 -19.94 15.12 3.38
CA ARG A 617 -19.29 14.14 2.48
C ARG A 617 -18.78 14.84 1.22
N ASN A 618 -17.69 14.34 0.65
CA ASN A 618 -17.21 14.75 -0.68
C ASN A 618 -16.94 16.27 -0.85
N THR A 619 -16.71 17.00 0.24
CA THR A 619 -16.38 18.44 0.24
C THR A 619 -14.87 18.64 0.44
N VAL A 620 -14.44 18.56 1.69
CA VAL A 620 -13.09 18.84 2.17
C VAL A 620 -12.13 17.72 1.76
N ALA A 621 -12.49 16.46 2.04
CA ALA A 621 -11.63 15.30 1.80
C ALA A 621 -11.72 14.72 0.38
N ALA A 622 -12.64 15.20 -0.47
CA ALA A 622 -12.84 14.68 -1.83
C ALA A 622 -11.54 14.65 -2.65
N GLY A 623 -11.08 13.45 -2.99
CA GLY A 623 -9.85 13.27 -3.77
C GLY A 623 -8.55 13.61 -3.00
N ARG A 624 -8.61 13.64 -1.66
CA ARG A 624 -7.47 13.96 -0.78
C ARG A 624 -7.22 12.83 0.21
N LEU A 625 -6.01 12.76 0.76
CA LEU A 625 -5.75 12.00 1.99
C LEU A 625 -6.19 12.82 3.20
N VAL A 626 -6.60 12.13 4.27
CA VAL A 626 -6.92 12.77 5.54
C VAL A 626 -5.88 12.36 6.59
N GLU A 627 -5.15 13.34 7.10
CA GLU A 627 -4.23 13.18 8.22
C GLU A 627 -4.91 13.64 9.51
N TYR A 628 -5.13 12.71 10.44
CA TYR A 628 -5.70 12.99 11.75
C TYR A 628 -4.59 13.27 12.75
N THR A 629 -4.71 14.42 13.43
CA THR A 629 -3.69 15.02 14.28
C THR A 629 -4.33 15.62 15.54
N GLY A 630 -3.51 16.24 16.40
CA GLY A 630 -3.99 17.05 17.51
C GLY A 630 -3.95 16.32 18.84
N GLU A 631 -3.99 17.10 19.92
CA GLU A 631 -3.84 16.58 21.27
C GLU A 631 -5.01 15.72 21.75
N GLY A 632 -6.19 15.87 21.15
CA GLY A 632 -7.37 15.07 21.44
C GLY A 632 -7.20 13.59 21.12
N LEU A 633 -6.27 13.23 20.23
CA LEU A 633 -5.95 11.84 19.89
C LEU A 633 -5.57 11.00 21.11
N ARG A 634 -4.92 11.59 22.14
CA ARG A 634 -4.53 10.87 23.37
C ARG A 634 -5.71 10.30 24.15
N HIS A 635 -6.92 10.80 23.90
CA HIS A 635 -8.17 10.36 24.52
C HIS A 635 -8.92 9.32 23.66
N LEU A 636 -8.42 9.02 22.47
CA LEU A 636 -9.01 8.09 21.51
C LEU A 636 -8.12 6.86 21.37
N SER A 637 -8.67 5.70 21.70
CA SER A 637 -8.10 4.37 21.43
C SER A 637 -7.82 4.16 19.95
N CYS A 638 -6.91 3.25 19.57
CA CYS A 638 -6.81 2.82 18.16
C CYS A 638 -8.06 2.06 17.67
N ASP A 639 -8.90 1.53 18.56
CA ASP A 639 -10.25 1.04 18.24
C ASP A 639 -11.16 2.22 17.80
N ALA A 640 -11.18 3.33 18.56
CA ALA A 640 -11.88 4.55 18.15
C ALA A 640 -11.27 5.20 16.88
N ARG A 641 -9.94 5.26 16.78
CA ARG A 641 -9.23 5.72 15.57
C ARG A 641 -9.49 4.82 14.37
N PHE A 642 -9.75 3.53 14.58
CA PHE A 642 -10.12 2.58 13.53
C PHE A 642 -11.51 2.91 12.97
N ALA A 643 -12.50 3.22 13.82
CA ALA A 643 -13.79 3.72 13.35
C ALA A 643 -13.67 5.06 12.57
N ILE A 644 -12.81 5.98 13.03
CA ILE A 644 -12.51 7.26 12.35
C ILE A 644 -11.85 7.03 10.98
N ALA A 645 -10.80 6.20 10.94
CA ALA A 645 -10.06 5.89 9.73
C ALA A 645 -10.92 5.09 8.71
N ASN A 646 -11.80 4.20 9.20
CA ASN A 646 -12.78 3.46 8.39
C ASN A 646 -13.69 4.43 7.63
N MET A 647 -14.41 5.29 8.35
CA MET A 647 -15.39 6.21 7.75
C MET A 647 -14.78 7.46 7.09
N THR A 648 -13.45 7.56 7.01
CA THR A 648 -12.77 8.52 6.12
C THR A 648 -13.18 8.32 4.65
N THR A 649 -13.52 7.08 4.27
CA THR A 649 -14.05 6.75 2.95
C THR A 649 -15.42 7.39 2.70
N GLU A 650 -16.30 7.45 3.71
CA GLU A 650 -17.60 8.13 3.63
C GLU A 650 -17.46 9.66 3.61
N PHE A 651 -16.33 10.19 4.11
CA PHE A 651 -15.97 11.61 3.98
C PHE A 651 -15.49 11.97 2.56
N GLY A 652 -15.26 10.99 1.69
CA GLY A 652 -14.73 11.16 0.33
C GLY A 652 -13.20 11.09 0.22
N GLY A 653 -12.52 10.77 1.33
CA GLY A 653 -11.07 10.64 1.37
C GLY A 653 -10.54 9.40 0.64
N ILE A 654 -9.37 9.53 0.03
CA ILE A 654 -8.63 8.45 -0.63
C ILE A 654 -8.18 7.38 0.38
N GLY A 655 -7.90 7.83 1.60
CA GLY A 655 -7.34 7.03 2.68
C GLY A 655 -7.08 7.90 3.91
N ALA A 656 -6.83 7.25 5.03
CA ALA A 656 -6.57 7.88 6.31
C ALA A 656 -5.13 7.60 6.78
N CYS A 657 -4.57 8.55 7.53
CA CYS A 657 -3.41 8.32 8.38
C CYS A 657 -3.66 9.02 9.72
N VAL A 658 -3.69 8.28 10.83
CA VAL A 658 -3.75 8.86 12.17
C VAL A 658 -2.33 8.91 12.73
N VAL A 659 -1.84 10.10 13.08
CA VAL A 659 -0.46 10.27 13.53
C VAL A 659 -0.20 9.43 14.79
N PRO A 660 0.80 8.53 14.77
CA PRO A 660 1.16 7.73 15.93
C PRO A 660 1.61 8.56 17.12
N ASP A 661 1.10 8.20 18.28
CA ASP A 661 1.42 8.74 19.60
C ASP A 661 1.73 7.60 20.57
N GLU A 662 1.85 7.93 21.85
CA GLU A 662 2.08 6.96 22.93
C GLU A 662 1.04 5.82 22.97
N VAL A 663 -0.23 6.11 22.66
CA VAL A 663 -1.32 5.11 22.62
C VAL A 663 -1.07 4.09 21.50
N THR A 664 -0.62 4.55 20.33
CA THR A 664 -0.23 3.66 19.23
C THR A 664 0.96 2.77 19.60
N VAL A 665 2.00 3.33 20.24
CA VAL A 665 3.20 2.54 20.63
C VAL A 665 2.82 1.45 21.63
N GLN A 666 2.04 1.78 22.66
CA GLN A 666 1.62 0.82 23.66
C GLN A 666 0.80 -0.33 23.07
N TYR A 667 -0.13 -0.01 22.15
CA TYR A 667 -0.91 -1.01 21.43
C TYR A 667 -0.02 -1.98 20.64
N MET A 668 1.02 -1.45 19.99
CA MET A 668 2.00 -2.25 19.24
C MET A 668 2.85 -3.13 20.14
N GLU A 669 3.32 -2.63 21.29
CA GLU A 669 4.12 -3.41 22.24
C GLU A 669 3.35 -4.59 22.84
N LYS A 670 2.06 -4.38 23.18
CA LYS A 670 1.14 -5.39 23.73
C LYS A 670 0.78 -6.52 22.75
N ARG A 671 1.12 -6.41 21.45
CA ARG A 671 0.88 -7.50 20.49
C ARG A 671 1.65 -8.78 20.84
N ARG A 672 0.95 -9.91 20.72
CA ARG A 672 1.50 -11.25 21.00
C ARG A 672 2.53 -11.71 19.94
N ASN A 673 2.28 -11.45 18.66
CA ASN A 673 3.14 -11.93 17.58
C ASN A 673 4.32 -10.96 17.29
N PRO A 674 5.59 -11.35 17.52
CA PRO A 674 6.74 -10.48 17.27
C PRO A 674 6.92 -10.08 15.80
N LYS A 675 6.51 -10.94 14.85
CA LYS A 675 6.55 -10.71 13.39
C LYS A 675 5.84 -9.40 12.99
N HIS A 676 4.81 -9.02 13.75
CA HIS A 676 3.95 -7.87 13.48
C HIS A 676 4.03 -6.77 14.54
N LYS A 677 5.17 -6.68 15.26
CA LYS A 677 5.51 -5.49 16.07
C LYS A 677 6.98 -5.03 15.95
N ASN A 678 7.91 -5.89 15.60
CA ASN A 678 9.35 -5.55 15.58
C ASN A 678 9.82 -4.67 14.39
N HIS A 679 8.89 -4.23 13.52
CA HIS A 679 9.18 -3.47 12.30
C HIS A 679 8.36 -2.16 12.19
N CYS A 680 7.85 -1.64 13.30
CA CYS A 680 7.11 -0.36 13.30
C CYS A 680 8.03 0.80 12.93
N VAL A 681 7.60 1.65 12.01
CA VAL A 681 8.29 2.89 11.65
C VAL A 681 7.34 4.06 11.92
N TYR A 682 7.65 4.84 12.95
CA TYR A 682 6.78 5.93 13.37
C TYR A 682 7.12 7.21 12.60
N PHE A 683 6.14 7.78 11.91
CA PHE A 683 6.25 9.08 11.25
C PHE A 683 5.38 10.13 11.95
N ARG A 684 5.71 11.41 11.76
CA ARG A 684 4.90 12.56 12.15
C ARG A 684 5.02 13.64 11.08
N PRO A 685 4.05 14.55 10.95
CA PRO A 685 4.23 15.74 10.13
C PRO A 685 5.31 16.66 10.71
N ASP A 686 6.04 17.33 9.81
CA ASP A 686 7.00 18.37 10.15
C ASP A 686 6.31 19.62 10.72
N GLU A 687 7.06 20.41 11.50
CA GLU A 687 6.63 21.76 11.86
C GLU A 687 6.51 22.62 10.59
N GLY A 688 5.32 23.16 10.34
CA GLY A 688 5.01 23.90 9.11
C GLY A 688 4.71 23.03 7.88
N ALA A 689 4.41 21.73 8.06
CA ALA A 689 3.86 20.89 7.01
C ALA A 689 2.68 21.57 6.28
N GLN A 690 2.63 21.42 4.96
CA GLN A 690 1.67 22.10 4.08
C GLN A 690 0.49 21.17 3.79
N TYR A 691 -0.73 21.69 3.95
CA TYR A 691 -1.98 20.97 3.74
C TYR A 691 -2.89 21.79 2.83
N ALA A 692 -3.75 21.13 2.05
CA ALA A 692 -4.78 21.80 1.25
C ALA A 692 -5.88 22.44 2.12
N GLY A 693 -6.06 21.93 3.34
CA GLY A 693 -6.91 22.53 4.38
C GLY A 693 -6.54 21.99 5.76
N SER A 694 -6.87 22.74 6.81
CA SER A 694 -6.72 22.33 8.20
C SER A 694 -7.96 22.71 8.98
N TYR A 695 -8.58 21.75 9.64
CA TYR A 695 -9.84 21.92 10.36
C TYR A 695 -9.70 21.41 11.78
N ASP A 696 -10.14 22.22 12.74
CA ASP A 696 -10.16 21.85 14.16
C ASP A 696 -11.51 21.23 14.50
N VAL A 697 -11.48 20.10 15.19
CA VAL A 697 -12.68 19.41 15.67
C VAL A 697 -12.58 19.31 17.18
N ASP A 698 -13.42 20.10 17.84
CA ASP A 698 -13.48 20.19 19.29
C ASP A 698 -14.26 19.00 19.86
N LEU A 699 -13.52 18.02 20.40
CA LEU A 699 -14.10 16.79 20.92
C LEU A 699 -15.09 17.09 22.06
N SER A 700 -14.88 18.16 22.82
CA SER A 700 -15.72 18.53 23.97
C SER A 700 -17.13 19.01 23.59
N LYS A 701 -17.36 19.33 22.31
CA LYS A 701 -18.64 19.81 21.76
C LYS A 701 -19.40 18.75 20.95
N LEU A 702 -18.90 17.51 20.90
CA LEU A 702 -19.56 16.41 20.21
C LEU A 702 -20.64 15.77 21.10
N ASN A 703 -21.65 15.18 20.47
CA ASN A 703 -22.75 14.46 21.12
C ASN A 703 -22.84 13.03 20.58
N HIS A 704 -23.79 12.23 21.07
CA HIS A 704 -24.22 11.04 20.34
C HIS A 704 -24.99 11.48 19.09
N PHE A 705 -24.67 10.89 17.95
CA PHE A 705 -25.17 11.33 16.64
C PHE A 705 -25.88 10.22 15.88
N VAL A 706 -26.86 10.59 15.04
CA VAL A 706 -27.47 9.71 14.04
C VAL A 706 -27.33 10.32 12.63
N ALA A 707 -26.82 9.54 11.69
CA ALA A 707 -26.87 9.83 10.27
C ALA A 707 -28.16 9.25 9.67
N LEU A 708 -29.03 10.15 9.20
CA LEU A 708 -30.35 9.82 8.67
C LEU A 708 -30.25 9.29 7.24
N TYR A 709 -31.05 8.27 6.93
CA TYR A 709 -31.19 7.76 5.57
C TYR A 709 -31.56 8.88 4.57
N PRO A 710 -31.03 8.89 3.32
CA PRO A 710 -30.13 7.90 2.71
C PRO A 710 -28.65 8.35 2.64
N SER A 711 -28.18 9.21 3.56
CA SER A 711 -26.83 9.79 3.47
C SER A 711 -26.02 9.69 4.78
N PRO A 712 -24.74 9.29 4.73
CA PRO A 712 -23.92 9.11 5.94
C PRO A 712 -23.47 10.44 6.57
N ASP A 713 -23.65 11.58 5.88
CA ASP A 713 -23.35 12.93 6.34
C ASP A 713 -24.59 13.80 6.68
N ASN A 714 -25.79 13.22 6.54
CA ASN A 714 -27.03 13.80 7.08
C ASN A 714 -27.12 13.54 8.58
N VAL A 715 -26.10 14.04 9.30
CA VAL A 715 -25.86 13.81 10.72
C VAL A 715 -26.57 14.88 11.53
N VAL A 716 -27.34 14.42 12.52
CA VAL A 716 -27.98 15.25 13.55
C VAL A 716 -27.73 14.64 14.94
N PRO A 717 -27.75 15.43 16.02
CA PRO A 717 -27.75 14.90 17.39
C PRO A 717 -28.91 13.93 17.61
N VAL A 718 -28.68 12.86 18.37
CA VAL A 718 -29.71 11.85 18.69
C VAL A 718 -30.93 12.49 19.38
N THR A 719 -30.70 13.51 20.20
CA THR A 719 -31.72 14.28 20.92
C THR A 719 -32.58 15.19 20.03
N GLU A 720 -32.17 15.46 18.79
CA GLU A 720 -32.88 16.33 17.83
C GLU A 720 -33.63 15.53 16.74
N ALA A 721 -33.36 14.23 16.64
CA ALA A 721 -33.96 13.36 15.63
C ALA A 721 -35.24 12.68 16.13
N THR A 722 -36.29 12.69 15.29
CA THR A 722 -37.47 11.83 15.44
C THR A 722 -37.52 10.86 14.27
N LEU A 723 -37.48 9.55 14.57
CA LEU A 723 -37.50 8.48 13.58
C LEU A 723 -38.73 7.57 13.77
N PRO A 724 -39.28 6.96 12.70
CA PRO A 724 -40.28 5.90 12.82
C PRO A 724 -39.78 4.72 13.65
N THR A 725 -40.69 3.93 14.21
CA THR A 725 -40.34 2.68 14.92
C THR A 725 -39.52 1.74 14.04
N PHE A 726 -38.50 1.14 14.63
CA PHE A 726 -37.57 0.26 13.93
C PHE A 726 -38.13 -1.17 13.85
N GLN A 727 -38.04 -1.80 12.67
CA GLN A 727 -38.29 -3.22 12.51
C GLN A 727 -37.04 -4.04 12.88
N GLY A 728 -35.85 -3.41 12.84
CA GLY A 728 -34.64 -4.04 13.34
C GLY A 728 -33.55 -3.09 13.86
N CYS A 729 -32.67 -3.63 14.70
CA CYS A 729 -31.50 -2.99 15.27
C CYS A 729 -30.27 -3.89 15.03
N PHE A 730 -29.19 -3.32 14.45
CA PHE A 730 -27.97 -4.05 14.11
C PHE A 730 -26.71 -3.42 14.74
N ILE A 731 -25.95 -4.23 15.47
CA ILE A 731 -24.63 -3.87 16.01
C ILE A 731 -23.58 -4.76 15.35
N GLY A 732 -22.67 -4.20 14.56
CA GLY A 732 -21.65 -4.97 13.86
C GLY A 732 -21.05 -4.23 12.67
N ALA A 733 -20.73 -4.97 11.60
CA ALA A 733 -19.98 -4.48 10.44
C ALA A 733 -18.50 -4.14 10.75
N CYS A 734 -17.75 -3.80 9.69
CA CYS A 734 -16.32 -3.52 9.77
C CYS A 734 -15.95 -2.28 10.59
N THR A 735 -16.90 -1.40 10.92
CA THR A 735 -16.67 -0.18 11.72
C THR A 735 -16.77 -0.40 13.23
N THR A 736 -17.51 -1.44 13.67
CA THR A 736 -17.76 -1.68 15.10
C THR A 736 -16.61 -2.48 15.69
N SER A 737 -15.85 -1.83 16.58
CA SER A 737 -14.66 -2.36 17.23
C SER A 737 -14.97 -3.26 18.44
N GLU A 738 -13.94 -3.81 19.09
CA GLU A 738 -14.12 -4.56 20.34
C GLU A 738 -14.59 -3.63 21.46
N GLU A 739 -14.03 -2.43 21.51
CA GLU A 739 -14.43 -1.36 22.42
C GLU A 739 -15.92 -0.99 22.29
N ASP A 740 -16.42 -0.82 21.06
CA ASP A 740 -17.84 -0.51 20.80
C ASP A 740 -18.78 -1.61 21.33
N LEU A 741 -18.39 -2.87 21.16
CA LEU A 741 -19.15 -4.04 21.62
C LEU A 741 -19.15 -4.15 23.15
N ILE A 742 -18.03 -3.81 23.80
CA ILE A 742 -17.96 -3.75 25.27
C ILE A 742 -18.90 -2.65 25.78
N LEU A 743 -18.80 -1.42 25.25
CA LEU A 743 -19.64 -0.31 25.69
C LEU A 743 -21.13 -0.59 25.48
N ALA A 744 -21.51 -1.10 24.30
CA ALA A 744 -22.89 -1.45 24.00
C ALA A 744 -23.42 -2.55 24.95
N ALA A 745 -22.63 -3.58 25.27
CA ALA A 745 -23.02 -4.58 26.26
C ALA A 745 -23.22 -3.99 27.67
N LEU A 746 -22.40 -3.03 28.08
CA LEU A 746 -22.56 -2.33 29.36
C LEU A 746 -23.81 -1.44 29.37
N VAL A 747 -24.13 -0.74 28.28
CA VAL A 747 -25.40 -0.01 28.11
C VAL A 747 -26.60 -0.96 28.24
N LEU A 748 -26.58 -2.11 27.55
CA LEU A 748 -27.64 -3.13 27.70
C LEU A 748 -27.75 -3.64 29.15
N ARG A 749 -26.63 -3.82 29.85
CA ARG A 749 -26.61 -4.29 31.24
C ARG A 749 -27.28 -3.31 32.20
N GLU A 750 -26.94 -2.02 32.10
CA GLU A 750 -27.52 -1.00 32.97
C GLU A 750 -28.99 -0.71 32.59
N GLY A 751 -29.35 -0.77 31.30
CA GLY A 751 -30.75 -0.73 30.85
C GLY A 751 -31.61 -1.87 31.43
N LEU A 752 -31.11 -3.11 31.40
CA LEU A 752 -31.77 -4.27 32.03
C LEU A 752 -31.94 -4.07 33.55
N LYS A 753 -30.93 -3.52 34.25
CA LYS A 753 -31.03 -3.17 35.68
C LYS A 753 -32.02 -2.04 35.97
N MET A 754 -32.22 -1.13 35.01
CA MET A 754 -33.25 -0.08 35.06
C MET A 754 -34.67 -0.63 34.78
N GLY A 755 -34.82 -1.94 34.52
CA GLY A 755 -36.11 -2.56 34.21
C GLY A 755 -36.53 -2.45 32.75
N MET A 756 -35.64 -2.01 31.86
CA MET A 756 -35.89 -2.02 30.41
C MET A 756 -35.83 -3.47 29.91
N LEU A 757 -36.87 -3.91 29.20
CA LEU A 757 -36.97 -5.27 28.66
C LEU A 757 -37.19 -5.21 27.14
N PRO A 758 -36.68 -6.17 26.36
CA PRO A 758 -36.86 -6.24 24.90
C PRO A 758 -38.25 -6.76 24.52
N SER A 759 -39.31 -6.21 25.13
CA SER A 759 -40.70 -6.64 24.96
C SER A 759 -41.33 -6.14 23.65
N VAL A 760 -40.77 -5.11 23.03
CA VAL A 760 -41.24 -4.59 21.74
C VAL A 760 -40.77 -5.52 20.60
N PRO A 761 -41.68 -6.00 19.72
CA PRO A 761 -41.31 -6.81 18.56
C PRO A 761 -40.31 -6.09 17.65
N GLY A 762 -39.32 -6.82 17.15
CA GLY A 762 -38.29 -6.29 16.26
C GLY A 762 -37.03 -7.16 16.29
N LEU A 763 -36.33 -7.21 15.16
CA LEU A 763 -35.09 -7.99 15.03
C LEU A 763 -33.94 -7.27 15.73
N ARG A 764 -33.17 -8.00 16.54
CA ARG A 764 -32.00 -7.47 17.24
C ARG A 764 -30.82 -8.37 16.90
N ARG A 765 -29.81 -7.82 16.22
CA ARG A 765 -28.67 -8.59 15.69
C ARG A 765 -27.37 -7.98 16.18
N VAL A 766 -26.48 -8.80 16.74
CA VAL A 766 -25.10 -8.41 17.06
C VAL A 766 -24.12 -9.33 16.34
N THR A 767 -23.22 -8.77 15.53
CA THR A 767 -22.21 -9.54 14.79
C THR A 767 -20.82 -9.00 15.12
N PRO A 768 -20.11 -9.62 16.09
CA PRO A 768 -18.74 -9.24 16.41
C PRO A 768 -17.78 -9.48 15.23
N GLY A 769 -16.80 -8.58 15.05
CA GLY A 769 -15.95 -8.57 13.86
C GLY A 769 -14.96 -9.73 13.73
N SER A 770 -14.69 -10.52 14.78
CA SER A 770 -13.78 -11.68 14.71
C SER A 770 -14.03 -12.72 15.82
N ILE A 771 -13.63 -13.97 15.59
CA ILE A 771 -13.68 -15.05 16.60
C ILE A 771 -12.87 -14.71 17.87
N PRO A 772 -11.65 -14.12 17.81
CA PRO A 772 -10.97 -13.59 18.98
C PRO A 772 -11.84 -12.64 19.81
N ILE A 773 -12.56 -11.71 19.17
CA ILE A 773 -13.49 -10.79 19.86
C ILE A 773 -14.69 -11.55 20.44
N VAL A 774 -15.31 -12.47 19.69
CA VAL A 774 -16.41 -13.33 20.20
C VAL A 774 -15.99 -14.08 21.47
N ASN A 775 -14.80 -14.68 21.45
CA ASN A 775 -14.27 -15.42 22.59
C ASN A 775 -14.04 -14.49 23.79
N ARG A 776 -13.48 -13.30 23.55
CA ARG A 776 -13.23 -12.31 24.59
C ARG A 776 -14.52 -11.77 25.23
N LEU A 777 -15.54 -11.47 24.42
CA LEU A 777 -16.87 -11.08 24.91
C LEU A 777 -17.55 -12.22 25.69
N ARG A 778 -17.27 -13.49 25.35
CA ARG A 778 -17.76 -14.65 26.09
C ARG A 778 -17.06 -14.79 27.45
N GLU A 779 -15.73 -14.65 27.50
CA GLU A 779 -14.94 -14.65 28.75
C GLU A 779 -15.41 -13.57 29.73
N LEU A 780 -15.73 -12.38 29.22
CA LEU A 780 -16.26 -11.25 30.00
C LEU A 780 -17.75 -11.39 30.36
N GLY A 781 -18.43 -12.46 29.91
CA GLY A 781 -19.87 -12.67 30.12
C GLY A 781 -20.79 -11.73 29.34
N LEU A 782 -20.24 -10.87 28.46
CA LEU A 782 -20.96 -9.81 27.76
C LEU A 782 -21.92 -10.33 26.68
N LEU A 783 -21.61 -11.47 26.02
CA LEU A 783 -22.53 -12.08 25.05
C LEU A 783 -23.88 -12.47 25.69
N GLN A 784 -23.87 -12.93 26.94
CA GLN A 784 -25.11 -13.28 27.66
C GLN A 784 -25.97 -12.04 27.94
N ILE A 785 -25.39 -10.84 27.93
CA ILE A 785 -26.12 -9.58 28.14
C ILE A 785 -26.85 -9.19 26.86
N TYR A 786 -26.19 -9.32 25.71
CA TYR A 786 -26.82 -9.20 24.39
C TYR A 786 -28.02 -10.16 24.26
N GLU A 787 -27.82 -11.44 24.58
CA GLU A 787 -28.89 -12.46 24.53
C GLU A 787 -30.07 -12.11 25.47
N LYS A 788 -29.80 -11.66 26.70
CA LYS A 788 -30.84 -11.19 27.64
C LYS A 788 -31.58 -9.93 27.17
N ALA A 789 -30.92 -9.08 26.40
CA ALA A 789 -31.53 -7.95 25.71
C ALA A 789 -32.17 -8.33 24.35
N GLY A 790 -32.32 -9.62 24.06
CA GLY A 790 -33.01 -10.12 22.87
C GLY A 790 -32.19 -10.12 21.58
N PHE A 791 -30.89 -9.83 21.64
CA PHE A 791 -30.02 -9.89 20.46
C PHE A 791 -29.64 -11.32 20.11
N VAL A 792 -29.73 -11.67 18.82
CA VAL A 792 -29.16 -12.88 18.26
C VAL A 792 -27.70 -12.60 17.86
N VAL A 793 -26.76 -13.39 18.39
CA VAL A 793 -25.34 -13.30 18.02
C VAL A 793 -25.11 -13.91 16.63
N GLY A 794 -24.46 -13.16 15.73
CA GLY A 794 -24.08 -13.59 14.39
C GLY A 794 -22.68 -14.20 14.32
N ALA A 795 -22.45 -15.00 13.28
CA ALA A 795 -21.10 -15.43 12.92
C ALA A 795 -20.31 -14.22 12.36
N PRO A 796 -19.00 -14.07 12.66
CA PRO A 796 -18.20 -12.98 12.13
C PRO A 796 -18.29 -12.86 10.60
N GLY A 797 -18.47 -11.64 10.13
CA GLY A 797 -18.71 -11.32 8.71
C GLY A 797 -19.44 -9.98 8.57
N CYS A 798 -19.54 -9.48 7.33
CA CYS A 798 -20.17 -8.19 7.02
C CYS A 798 -21.66 -8.15 7.38
N SER A 799 -22.37 -9.29 7.32
CA SER A 799 -23.80 -9.40 7.66
C SER A 799 -24.62 -8.30 6.94
N TYR A 800 -25.53 -7.62 7.63
CA TYR A 800 -26.39 -6.57 7.08
C TYR A 800 -25.65 -5.37 6.43
N CYS A 801 -24.35 -5.15 6.70
CA CYS A 801 -23.60 -3.95 6.27
C CYS A 801 -23.64 -3.65 4.74
N VAL A 802 -23.74 -4.71 3.94
CA VAL A 802 -23.57 -4.65 2.48
C VAL A 802 -24.70 -5.34 1.71
N GLY A 803 -25.61 -6.04 2.40
CA GLY A 803 -26.73 -6.74 1.76
C GLY A 803 -26.33 -7.87 0.79
N MET A 804 -25.10 -8.39 0.87
CA MET A 804 -24.59 -9.46 -0.01
C MET A 804 -24.81 -10.88 0.53
N GLY A 805 -24.82 -11.01 1.87
CA GLY A 805 -25.01 -12.29 2.54
C GLY A 805 -26.48 -12.66 2.71
N ILE A 806 -26.71 -13.66 3.56
CA ILE A 806 -28.05 -14.12 3.96
C ILE A 806 -28.79 -13.13 4.89
N ASP A 807 -28.06 -12.27 5.60
CA ASP A 807 -28.64 -11.22 6.45
C ASP A 807 -28.93 -9.98 5.59
N GLN A 808 -30.21 -9.72 5.31
CA GLN A 808 -30.70 -8.55 4.55
C GLN A 808 -31.94 -7.96 5.24
N ALA A 809 -32.09 -6.64 5.17
CA ALA A 809 -33.29 -5.93 5.62
C ALA A 809 -34.41 -6.00 4.57
N GLY A 810 -35.65 -6.15 5.02
CA GLY A 810 -36.84 -6.22 4.17
C GLY A 810 -37.22 -4.88 3.53
N LYS A 811 -38.01 -4.96 2.46
CA LYS A 811 -38.53 -3.78 1.75
C LYS A 811 -39.44 -2.95 2.67
N GLY A 812 -39.11 -1.67 2.82
CA GLY A 812 -39.84 -0.73 3.68
C GLY A 812 -39.52 -0.83 5.17
N GLU A 813 -38.67 -1.78 5.59
CA GLU A 813 -38.23 -1.87 6.98
C GLU A 813 -37.29 -0.71 7.35
N ASN A 814 -37.56 -0.06 8.47
CA ASN A 814 -36.71 0.94 9.08
C ASN A 814 -35.77 0.28 10.11
N TRP A 815 -34.47 0.45 9.92
CA TRP A 815 -33.42 -0.12 10.74
C TRP A 815 -32.54 0.97 11.38
N LEU A 816 -32.05 0.68 12.59
CA LEU A 816 -30.99 1.44 13.24
C LEU A 816 -29.72 0.56 13.33
N SER A 817 -28.58 1.08 12.86
CA SER A 817 -27.37 0.28 12.63
C SER A 817 -26.09 0.99 13.06
N SER A 818 -25.07 0.24 13.50
CA SER A 818 -23.72 0.77 13.73
C SER A 818 -22.79 0.73 12.50
N GLN A 819 -23.27 0.24 11.36
CA GLN A 819 -22.55 0.18 10.08
C GLN A 819 -22.18 1.57 9.50
N ASN A 820 -21.33 1.62 8.48
CA ASN A 820 -20.83 2.87 7.89
C ASN A 820 -21.67 3.48 6.75
N ARG A 821 -22.46 2.70 6.00
CA ARG A 821 -23.23 3.19 4.83
C ARG A 821 -24.74 2.96 4.93
N ASN A 822 -25.51 3.99 4.57
CA ASN A 822 -26.98 4.03 4.57
C ASN A 822 -27.56 4.52 3.22
N PHE A 823 -26.81 4.35 2.12
CA PHE A 823 -27.34 4.59 0.78
C PHE A 823 -28.58 3.72 0.50
N ARG A 824 -29.35 4.09 -0.52
CA ARG A 824 -30.53 3.33 -0.95
C ARG A 824 -30.14 1.87 -1.23
N ASP A 825 -31.01 0.94 -0.83
CA ASP A 825 -30.87 -0.50 -1.02
C ASP A 825 -29.63 -1.16 -0.38
N ARG A 826 -28.81 -0.42 0.38
CA ARG A 826 -27.51 -0.87 0.90
C ARG A 826 -27.60 -2.08 1.86
N MET A 827 -28.64 -2.10 2.68
CA MET A 827 -28.87 -3.13 3.70
C MET A 827 -29.79 -4.26 3.20
N GLY A 828 -30.37 -4.09 2.01
CA GLY A 828 -31.39 -4.95 1.40
C GLY A 828 -32.31 -4.13 0.49
N PRO A 829 -32.90 -4.69 -0.58
CA PRO A 829 -33.71 -3.93 -1.54
C PRO A 829 -34.93 -3.24 -0.91
N GLY A 830 -35.02 -1.92 -1.08
CA GLY A 830 -36.06 -1.06 -0.54
C GLY A 830 -36.00 -0.83 0.98
N SER A 831 -34.91 -1.20 1.66
CA SER A 831 -34.73 -0.97 3.10
C SER A 831 -34.35 0.49 3.42
N ILE A 832 -34.65 0.90 4.66
CA ILE A 832 -34.28 2.19 5.23
C ILE A 832 -33.32 1.91 6.39
N ALA A 833 -32.12 2.49 6.37
CA ALA A 833 -31.11 2.30 7.41
C ALA A 833 -30.66 3.65 7.97
N ASN A 834 -30.71 3.83 9.29
CA ASN A 834 -30.15 4.98 9.98
C ASN A 834 -28.90 4.54 10.74
N ILE A 835 -27.87 5.38 10.78
CA ILE A 835 -26.55 5.00 11.31
C ILE A 835 -26.22 5.76 12.58
N THR A 836 -25.71 5.07 13.60
CA THR A 836 -25.28 5.68 14.86
C THR A 836 -24.19 4.84 15.55
N SER A 837 -23.82 5.17 16.79
CA SER A 837 -22.91 4.40 17.63
C SER A 837 -23.56 3.13 18.21
N ALA A 838 -22.74 2.10 18.49
CA ALA A 838 -23.24 0.84 19.03
C ALA A 838 -23.96 0.99 20.39
N SER A 839 -23.54 1.97 21.20
CA SER A 839 -24.20 2.43 22.42
C SER A 839 -25.61 2.96 22.16
N THR A 840 -25.79 3.82 21.16
CA THR A 840 -27.10 4.35 20.75
C THR A 840 -28.01 3.25 20.21
N VAL A 841 -27.50 2.32 19.40
CA VAL A 841 -28.28 1.15 18.96
C VAL A 841 -28.70 0.29 20.15
N ALA A 842 -27.79 0.05 21.10
CA ALA A 842 -28.09 -0.71 22.32
C ALA A 842 -29.22 -0.06 23.15
N ALA A 843 -29.14 1.24 23.45
CA ALA A 843 -30.18 1.96 24.18
C ALA A 843 -31.53 1.94 23.43
N SER A 844 -31.50 2.20 22.12
CA SER A 844 -32.69 2.21 21.26
C SER A 844 -33.36 0.84 21.11
N SER A 845 -32.60 -0.25 21.26
CA SER A 845 -33.11 -1.61 21.02
C SER A 845 -34.19 -2.07 21.99
N PHE A 846 -34.32 -1.49 23.18
CA PHE A 846 -35.36 -1.89 24.13
C PHE A 846 -36.75 -1.49 23.63
N SER A 847 -36.93 -0.22 23.24
CA SER A 847 -38.20 0.33 22.76
C SER A 847 -38.40 0.22 21.25
N MET A 848 -37.36 -0.15 20.48
CA MET A 848 -37.35 -0.07 19.00
C MET A 848 -37.68 1.34 18.47
N THR A 849 -37.26 2.36 19.22
CA THR A 849 -37.32 3.79 18.85
C THR A 849 -35.97 4.43 19.16
N LEU A 850 -35.65 5.56 18.52
CA LEU A 850 -34.39 6.24 18.80
C LEU A 850 -34.34 6.71 20.26
N GLN A 851 -33.27 6.37 20.97
CA GLN A 851 -33.03 6.74 22.36
C GLN A 851 -31.59 7.28 22.51
N ASP A 852 -31.44 8.37 23.27
CA ASP A 852 -30.13 8.85 23.72
C ASP A 852 -29.52 7.83 24.71
N PRO A 853 -28.31 7.29 24.46
CA PRO A 853 -27.68 6.37 25.39
C PRO A 853 -27.10 7.06 26.63
N GLN A 854 -26.95 8.40 26.63
CA GLN A 854 -26.25 9.14 27.68
C GLN A 854 -26.79 8.86 29.12
N PRO A 855 -28.11 8.85 29.39
CA PRO A 855 -28.64 8.59 30.74
C PRO A 855 -28.39 7.17 31.27
N ILE A 856 -28.03 6.23 30.37
CA ILE A 856 -27.62 4.87 30.71
C ILE A 856 -26.10 4.79 30.87
N ILE A 857 -25.34 5.45 30.00
CA ILE A 857 -23.87 5.55 30.04
C ILE A 857 -23.38 6.12 31.39
N GLU A 858 -24.06 7.13 31.93
CA GLU A 858 -23.73 7.77 33.21
C GLU A 858 -23.81 6.83 34.43
N ARG A 859 -24.37 5.62 34.26
CA ARG A 859 -24.47 4.58 35.31
C ARG A 859 -23.38 3.51 35.22
N ILE A 860 -22.54 3.53 34.18
CA ILE A 860 -21.50 2.53 33.95
C ILE A 860 -20.29 2.81 34.85
N ASP A 861 -19.77 1.79 35.55
CA ASP A 861 -18.46 1.90 36.24
C ASP A 861 -17.35 2.04 35.19
N LEU A 862 -16.82 3.25 35.06
CA LEU A 862 -15.76 3.56 34.11
C LEU A 862 -14.46 2.83 34.42
N ASN A 863 -14.23 2.45 35.69
CA ASN A 863 -13.08 1.64 36.04
C ASN A 863 -13.26 0.19 35.55
N GLU A 864 -14.49 -0.33 35.54
CA GLU A 864 -14.80 -1.63 34.93
C GLU A 864 -14.61 -1.57 33.41
N TYR A 865 -15.14 -0.52 32.77
CA TYR A 865 -14.99 -0.30 31.34
C TYR A 865 -13.51 -0.18 30.94
N ASP A 866 -12.71 0.63 31.64
CA ASP A 866 -11.25 0.75 31.45
C ASP A 866 -10.52 -0.59 31.70
N ARG A 867 -10.92 -1.40 32.70
CA ARG A 867 -10.35 -2.74 32.94
C ARG A 867 -10.66 -3.72 31.81
N MET A 868 -11.88 -3.73 31.27
CA MET A 868 -12.24 -4.54 30.10
C MET A 868 -11.45 -4.11 28.86
N ARG A 869 -11.18 -2.80 28.77
CA ARG A 869 -10.36 -2.11 27.76
C ARG A 869 -8.86 -2.04 28.06
N ALA A 870 -8.31 -2.80 29.02
CA ALA A 870 -6.94 -2.62 29.53
C ALA A 870 -5.78 -2.86 28.52
N TYR A 871 -6.07 -3.11 27.25
CA TYR A 871 -5.09 -2.96 26.17
C TYR A 871 -4.68 -1.49 25.95
N TRP A 872 -5.46 -0.52 26.43
CA TRP A 872 -5.30 0.92 26.16
C TRP A 872 -4.51 1.78 27.16
N LYS A 873 -4.25 1.29 28.38
CA LYS A 873 -3.85 2.19 29.47
C LYS A 873 -3.05 1.45 30.54
N ASP A 874 -1.75 1.72 30.54
CA ASP A 874 -0.85 1.39 31.66
C ASP A 874 -0.43 2.73 32.28
N GLU A 875 0.08 2.72 33.51
CA GLU A 875 0.51 3.97 34.19
C GLU A 875 1.71 4.63 33.52
N VAL A 876 2.50 3.87 32.74
CA VAL A 876 3.65 4.34 31.99
C VAL A 876 3.41 4.13 30.50
N MET A 877 3.35 5.23 29.76
CA MET A 877 3.08 5.23 28.33
C MET A 877 4.39 5.44 27.53
N PRO A 878 4.79 4.49 26.67
CA PRO A 878 6.04 4.57 25.90
C PRO A 878 5.94 5.60 24.78
N LYS A 879 7.00 6.40 24.57
CA LYS A 879 7.01 7.46 23.55
C LYS A 879 7.44 6.94 22.18
N PRO A 880 6.79 7.36 21.08
CA PRO A 880 7.22 7.01 19.72
C PRO A 880 8.58 7.61 19.41
N ILE A 881 9.49 6.78 18.90
CA ILE A 881 10.75 7.23 18.29
C ILE A 881 10.46 7.48 16.82
N PHE A 882 10.24 8.75 16.47
CA PHE A 882 9.97 9.16 15.10
C PHE A 882 11.18 8.97 14.18
N THR A 883 10.92 8.55 12.96
CA THR A 883 11.93 8.25 11.93
C THR A 883 11.94 9.33 10.85
N GLU A 884 13.10 9.92 10.61
CA GLU A 884 13.30 10.84 9.50
C GLU A 884 13.33 10.08 8.16
N PRO A 885 12.52 10.46 7.15
CA PRO A 885 12.53 9.77 5.86
C PRO A 885 13.85 9.98 5.13
N HIS A 886 14.42 8.89 4.63
CA HIS A 886 15.64 8.89 3.81
C HIS A 886 15.34 8.32 2.43
N PRO A 887 14.67 9.09 1.55
CA PRO A 887 14.38 8.63 0.19
C PRO A 887 15.69 8.34 -0.55
N LEU A 888 15.75 7.17 -1.18
CA LEU A 888 16.86 6.84 -2.07
C LEU A 888 16.80 7.75 -3.29
N PRO A 889 17.91 8.38 -3.72
CA PRO A 889 17.91 9.26 -4.87
C PRO A 889 17.49 8.48 -6.13
N PHE A 890 16.53 9.04 -6.87
CA PHE A 890 16.00 8.46 -8.10
C PHE A 890 17.14 8.13 -9.09
N SER A 891 17.26 6.87 -9.50
CA SER A 891 18.33 6.47 -10.42
C SER A 891 18.12 7.07 -11.82
N GLU A 892 19.10 7.83 -12.29
CA GLU A 892 19.14 8.39 -13.66
C GLU A 892 19.10 7.33 -14.76
N ASP A 893 19.32 6.05 -14.46
CA ASP A 893 19.38 5.00 -15.48
C ASP A 893 18.05 4.75 -16.19
N LEU A 894 16.92 5.09 -15.56
CA LEU A 894 15.60 5.10 -16.23
C LEU A 894 15.55 6.10 -17.39
N ALA A 895 16.20 7.27 -17.27
CA ALA A 895 16.25 8.26 -18.33
C ALA A 895 17.20 7.88 -19.48
N LYS A 896 18.17 6.98 -19.25
CA LYS A 896 19.08 6.48 -20.30
C LYS A 896 18.48 5.33 -21.10
N GLN A 897 17.50 4.61 -20.55
CA GLN A 897 16.74 3.55 -21.23
C GLN A 897 15.64 4.09 -22.17
N GLN A 898 15.58 5.41 -22.39
CA GLN A 898 14.61 6.12 -23.24
C GLN A 898 14.65 5.74 -24.74
N LYS A 899 15.63 4.93 -25.19
CA LYS A 899 15.97 4.76 -26.62
C LYS A 899 15.39 3.52 -27.33
N THR A 900 14.58 2.72 -26.67
CA THR A 900 14.14 1.40 -27.18
C THR A 900 12.70 1.06 -26.81
N LEU A 901 11.77 1.97 -27.07
CA LEU A 901 10.33 1.73 -26.92
C LEU A 901 9.57 2.21 -28.15
N GLU A 902 8.89 1.29 -28.81
CA GLU A 902 8.04 1.53 -29.97
C GLU A 902 6.70 2.14 -29.53
N SER A 903 6.14 3.02 -30.35
CA SER A 903 4.84 3.65 -30.10
C SER A 903 3.69 2.68 -30.38
N VAL A 904 2.80 2.48 -29.40
CA VAL A 904 1.61 1.65 -29.55
C VAL A 904 0.56 2.37 -30.40
N VAL A 905 -0.12 1.64 -31.29
CA VAL A 905 -1.29 2.14 -32.02
C VAL A 905 -2.49 2.19 -31.06
N SER A 906 -3.08 3.37 -30.88
CA SER A 906 -4.24 3.57 -30.00
C SER A 906 -5.44 2.71 -30.44
N VAL A 907 -6.08 2.02 -29.50
CA VAL A 907 -7.33 1.27 -29.73
C VAL A 907 -8.58 2.14 -29.52
N LEU A 908 -8.44 3.41 -29.11
CA LEU A 908 -9.56 4.35 -29.04
C LEU A 908 -9.94 4.84 -30.45
N PRO A 909 -11.24 5.04 -30.76
CA PRO A 909 -11.66 5.81 -31.93
C PRO A 909 -11.05 7.21 -31.93
N GLU A 910 -10.74 7.80 -33.10
CA GLU A 910 -10.29 9.20 -33.15
C GLU A 910 -11.41 10.17 -32.70
N ILE A 911 -12.66 9.84 -33.03
CA ILE A 911 -13.86 10.60 -32.69
C ILE A 911 -14.92 9.65 -32.12
N ILE A 912 -15.58 10.06 -31.04
CA ILE A 912 -16.78 9.44 -30.46
C ILE A 912 -17.95 10.41 -30.63
N THR A 913 -19.14 9.93 -31.03
CA THR A 913 -20.36 10.75 -31.06
C THR A 913 -21.52 9.96 -30.44
N GLY A 914 -22.35 10.63 -29.65
CA GLY A 914 -23.52 10.03 -29.01
C GLY A 914 -24.38 11.06 -28.30
N ARG A 915 -25.58 10.68 -27.88
CA ARG A 915 -26.46 11.54 -27.07
C ARG A 915 -26.17 11.42 -25.58
N VAL A 916 -26.46 12.50 -24.86
CA VAL A 916 -26.21 12.62 -23.42
C VAL A 916 -27.26 11.90 -22.57
N GLN A 917 -26.79 11.17 -21.56
CA GLN A 917 -27.54 10.83 -20.35
C GLN A 917 -27.01 11.66 -19.18
N ARG A 918 -27.85 12.56 -18.64
CA ARG A 918 -27.46 13.56 -17.65
C ARG A 918 -27.65 13.06 -16.23
N PHE A 919 -26.69 13.40 -15.36
CA PHE A 919 -26.71 13.16 -13.93
C PHE A 919 -26.21 14.40 -13.17
N GLY A 920 -26.62 14.52 -11.90
CA GLY A 920 -26.13 15.54 -10.97
C GLY A 920 -24.82 15.16 -10.28
N ASP A 921 -24.60 15.75 -9.10
CA ASP A 921 -23.44 15.48 -8.24
C ASP A 921 -23.64 14.21 -7.40
N ASN A 922 -22.53 13.68 -6.87
CA ASN A 922 -22.49 12.62 -5.85
C ASN A 922 -23.22 11.32 -6.23
N VAL A 923 -23.27 10.98 -7.52
CA VAL A 923 -23.71 9.66 -7.99
C VAL A 923 -22.79 8.60 -7.40
N ASP A 924 -23.33 7.72 -6.57
CA ASP A 924 -22.58 6.68 -5.88
C ASP A 924 -22.61 5.34 -6.64
N THR A 925 -21.61 4.49 -6.40
CA THR A 925 -21.48 3.19 -7.10
C THR A 925 -22.58 2.19 -6.79
N ASP A 926 -23.28 2.33 -5.67
CA ASP A 926 -24.35 1.43 -5.27
C ASP A 926 -25.62 1.79 -6.08
N SER A 927 -25.86 3.08 -6.33
CA SER A 927 -26.82 3.59 -7.32
C SER A 927 -26.46 3.24 -8.78
N MET A 928 -25.17 3.20 -9.13
CA MET A 928 -24.71 2.85 -10.50
C MET A 928 -24.87 1.36 -10.83
N ILE A 929 -24.60 0.48 -9.88
CA ILE A 929 -24.75 -0.97 -10.05
C ILE A 929 -25.13 -1.57 -8.69
N PRO A 930 -26.42 -1.89 -8.47
CA PRO A 930 -26.88 -2.45 -7.20
C PRO A 930 -26.16 -3.75 -6.81
N THR A 931 -26.13 -4.04 -5.52
CA THR A 931 -25.29 -5.09 -4.93
C THR A 931 -25.56 -6.47 -5.52
N ASP A 932 -26.84 -6.80 -5.69
CA ASP A 932 -27.35 -8.03 -6.30
C ASP A 932 -26.99 -8.15 -7.79
N ARG A 933 -26.74 -7.02 -8.48
CA ARG A 933 -26.38 -6.95 -9.90
C ARG A 933 -24.87 -6.86 -10.16
N CYS A 934 -24.06 -6.52 -9.15
CA CYS A 934 -22.60 -6.42 -9.26
C CYS A 934 -21.91 -7.71 -9.76
N MET A 935 -22.57 -8.85 -9.62
CA MET A 935 -22.01 -10.18 -9.81
C MET A 935 -22.81 -10.98 -10.85
N SER A 936 -23.33 -10.31 -11.89
CA SER A 936 -23.95 -10.94 -13.06
C SER A 936 -22.93 -11.64 -13.94
N ASP A 937 -23.28 -12.81 -14.47
CA ASP A 937 -22.37 -13.66 -15.24
C ASP A 937 -22.33 -13.38 -16.74
N THR A 938 -23.31 -12.63 -17.28
CA THR A 938 -23.34 -12.22 -18.70
C THR A 938 -23.15 -10.72 -18.86
N VAL A 939 -22.62 -10.31 -20.01
CA VAL A 939 -22.42 -8.89 -20.36
C VAL A 939 -23.76 -8.15 -20.39
N GLU A 940 -24.79 -8.71 -21.04
CA GLU A 940 -26.12 -8.09 -21.07
C GLU A 940 -26.72 -7.92 -19.67
N ALA A 941 -26.67 -8.94 -18.80
CA ALA A 941 -27.22 -8.84 -17.46
C ALA A 941 -26.48 -7.78 -16.61
N LEU A 942 -25.16 -7.66 -16.78
CA LEU A 942 -24.38 -6.60 -16.14
C LEU A 942 -24.73 -5.21 -16.69
N GLY A 943 -24.94 -5.09 -18.01
CA GLY A 943 -25.38 -3.85 -18.66
C GLY A 943 -26.77 -3.42 -18.21
N ARG A 944 -27.73 -4.34 -18.18
CA ARG A 944 -29.10 -4.11 -17.65
C ARG A 944 -29.12 -3.84 -16.15
N GLY A 945 -28.06 -4.19 -15.42
CA GLY A 945 -27.87 -3.81 -14.02
C GLY A 945 -27.45 -2.34 -13.83
N ALA A 946 -26.96 -1.66 -14.87
CA ALA A 946 -26.55 -0.26 -14.78
C ALA A 946 -27.75 0.64 -14.46
N PHE A 947 -27.70 1.32 -13.30
CA PHE A 947 -28.75 2.18 -12.75
C PHE A 947 -30.15 1.53 -12.64
N CYS A 948 -30.27 0.20 -12.60
CA CYS A 948 -31.57 -0.47 -12.77
C CYS A 948 -32.66 -0.13 -11.72
N TYR A 949 -32.29 0.39 -10.55
CA TYR A 949 -33.23 0.83 -9.50
C TYR A 949 -33.40 2.35 -9.39
N THR A 950 -32.50 3.12 -9.98
CA THR A 950 -32.49 4.60 -9.91
C THR A 950 -32.89 5.26 -11.23
N ARG A 951 -32.64 4.59 -12.36
CA ARG A 951 -32.95 5.02 -13.72
C ARG A 951 -33.17 3.79 -14.61
N PRO A 952 -34.31 3.07 -14.48
CA PRO A 952 -34.52 1.77 -15.12
C PRO A 952 -34.39 1.77 -16.66
N GLU A 953 -34.66 2.90 -17.30
CA GLU A 953 -34.60 3.08 -18.74
C GLU A 953 -33.19 3.36 -19.29
N PHE A 954 -32.18 3.50 -18.41
CA PHE A 954 -30.79 3.84 -18.75
C PHE A 954 -30.18 2.91 -19.82
N TYR A 955 -30.39 1.59 -19.68
CA TYR A 955 -29.88 0.60 -20.63
C TYR A 955 -30.52 0.76 -22.01
N ASP A 956 -31.85 0.83 -22.08
CA ASP A 956 -32.57 0.92 -23.35
C ASP A 956 -32.28 2.27 -24.06
N ARG A 957 -32.09 3.36 -23.30
CA ARG A 957 -31.62 4.65 -23.82
C ARG A 957 -30.20 4.56 -24.40
N ALA A 958 -29.28 3.85 -23.74
CA ALA A 958 -27.93 3.63 -24.25
C ALA A 958 -27.94 2.82 -25.56
N GLN A 959 -28.77 1.76 -25.64
CA GLN A 959 -28.98 1.00 -26.88
C GLN A 959 -29.60 1.85 -28.00
N ALA A 960 -30.44 2.83 -27.67
CA ALA A 960 -31.00 3.81 -28.61
C ALA A 960 -30.01 4.93 -29.03
N GLY A 961 -28.76 4.90 -28.57
CA GLY A 961 -27.71 5.86 -28.96
C GLY A 961 -27.38 6.95 -27.93
N ALA A 962 -27.96 6.92 -26.72
CA ALA A 962 -27.56 7.80 -25.63
C ALA A 962 -26.32 7.24 -24.89
N THR A 963 -25.18 7.25 -25.58
CA THR A 963 -23.95 6.56 -25.20
C THR A 963 -22.93 7.41 -24.42
N ILE A 964 -23.25 8.66 -24.10
CA ILE A 964 -22.36 9.57 -23.35
C ILE A 964 -23.02 9.93 -22.02
N VAL A 965 -22.35 9.66 -20.89
CA VAL A 965 -22.82 10.10 -19.57
C VAL A 965 -22.21 11.46 -19.24
N VAL A 966 -23.04 12.42 -18.80
CA VAL A 966 -22.58 13.74 -18.34
C VAL A 966 -23.03 13.94 -16.89
N ALA A 967 -22.08 14.09 -15.97
CA ALA A 967 -22.31 14.14 -14.53
C ALA A 967 -21.70 15.39 -13.87
N GLY A 968 -22.12 15.67 -12.64
CA GLY A 968 -21.55 16.73 -11.80
C GLY A 968 -20.26 16.31 -11.09
N GLU A 969 -20.12 16.71 -9.83
CA GLU A 969 -18.99 16.38 -8.96
C GLU A 969 -19.09 14.97 -8.35
N SER A 970 -17.94 14.40 -7.98
CA SER A 970 -17.82 13.16 -7.21
C SER A 970 -18.55 11.94 -7.80
N PHE A 971 -18.59 11.84 -9.13
CA PHE A 971 -19.21 10.70 -9.83
C PHE A 971 -18.47 9.39 -9.51
N GLY A 972 -19.23 8.34 -9.20
CA GLY A 972 -18.73 7.03 -8.77
C GLY A 972 -18.24 6.99 -7.32
N SER A 973 -18.81 7.80 -6.43
CA SER A 973 -18.46 7.79 -5.00
C SER A 973 -18.89 6.51 -4.25
N GLY A 974 -18.29 6.22 -3.09
CA GLY A 974 -18.66 5.07 -2.27
C GLY A 974 -17.81 3.81 -2.48
N SER A 975 -18.43 2.71 -2.91
CA SER A 975 -17.83 1.37 -2.90
C SER A 975 -16.76 1.17 -3.98
N SER A 976 -15.78 0.29 -3.75
CA SER A 976 -14.69 -0.03 -4.69
C SER A 976 -15.12 -0.85 -5.93
N ARG A 977 -16.43 -0.82 -6.29
CA ARG A 977 -17.10 -1.67 -7.28
C ARG A 977 -16.52 -1.49 -8.69
N GLU A 978 -15.52 -2.30 -9.03
CA GLU A 978 -15.03 -2.45 -10.41
C GLU A 978 -16.14 -2.88 -11.42
N PRO A 979 -17.21 -3.60 -11.03
CA PRO A 979 -18.37 -3.77 -11.89
C PRO A 979 -19.04 -2.47 -12.36
N ALA A 980 -18.89 -1.33 -11.67
CA ALA A 980 -19.56 -0.08 -12.04
C ALA A 980 -19.16 0.46 -13.43
N PRO A 981 -17.88 0.73 -13.74
CA PRO A 981 -17.48 1.12 -15.11
C PRO A 981 -17.75 0.01 -16.15
N LYS A 982 -17.69 -1.27 -15.76
CA LYS A 982 -18.01 -2.39 -16.66
C LYS A 982 -19.48 -2.45 -17.03
N ALA A 983 -20.39 -2.15 -16.10
CA ALA A 983 -21.83 -2.07 -16.33
C ALA A 983 -22.16 -0.94 -17.31
N LEU A 984 -21.51 0.22 -17.19
CA LEU A 984 -21.63 1.30 -18.18
C LEU A 984 -21.17 0.84 -19.58
N GLN A 985 -19.98 0.25 -19.68
CA GLN A 985 -19.47 -0.28 -20.96
C GLN A 985 -20.40 -1.35 -21.55
N ALA A 986 -20.93 -2.25 -20.71
CA ALA A 986 -21.85 -3.31 -21.11
C ALA A 986 -23.23 -2.80 -21.52
N ALA A 987 -23.68 -1.67 -20.98
CA ALA A 987 -24.88 -0.95 -21.43
C ALA A 987 -24.67 -0.21 -22.77
N GLY A 988 -23.43 -0.07 -23.23
CA GLY A 988 -23.07 0.64 -24.47
C GLY A 988 -22.53 2.06 -24.28
N ILE A 989 -22.28 2.51 -23.04
CA ILE A 989 -21.66 3.81 -22.77
C ILE A 989 -20.22 3.83 -23.30
N GLN A 990 -19.91 4.86 -24.09
CA GLN A 990 -18.61 5.06 -24.73
C GLN A 990 -17.72 6.06 -23.97
N ALA A 991 -18.33 7.04 -23.30
CA ALA A 991 -17.62 8.05 -22.52
C ALA A 991 -18.43 8.53 -21.30
N VAL A 992 -17.72 8.95 -20.25
CA VAL A 992 -18.26 9.69 -19.12
C VAL A 992 -17.54 11.04 -19.04
N ILE A 993 -18.28 12.13 -18.90
CA ILE A 993 -17.75 13.49 -18.70
C ILE A 993 -18.26 13.99 -17.35
N ALA A 994 -17.39 14.39 -16.43
CA ALA A 994 -17.77 14.80 -15.07
C ALA A 994 -16.90 15.95 -14.55
N LYS A 995 -17.41 16.75 -13.60
CA LYS A 995 -16.60 17.79 -12.95
C LYS A 995 -15.47 17.16 -12.14
N SER A 996 -15.79 16.07 -11.46
CA SER A 996 -14.81 15.23 -10.77
C SER A 996 -15.29 13.78 -10.63
N TYR A 997 -14.32 12.87 -10.45
CA TYR A 997 -14.56 11.47 -10.14
C TYR A 997 -14.09 11.15 -8.74
N ALA A 998 -14.78 10.24 -8.04
CA ALA A 998 -14.20 9.61 -6.86
C ALA A 998 -12.97 8.78 -7.27
N PHE A 999 -11.94 8.76 -6.40
CA PHE A 999 -10.62 8.20 -6.70
C PHE A 999 -10.66 6.75 -7.22
N ILE A 1000 -11.36 5.86 -6.50
CA ILE A 1000 -11.41 4.43 -6.86
C ILE A 1000 -12.18 4.22 -8.18
N TYR A 1001 -13.28 4.95 -8.39
CA TYR A 1001 -14.03 4.86 -9.64
C TYR A 1001 -13.21 5.36 -10.83
N GLY A 1002 -12.62 6.57 -10.76
CA GLY A 1002 -11.84 7.13 -11.87
C GLY A 1002 -10.62 6.26 -12.24
N ARG A 1003 -10.05 5.56 -11.26
CA ARG A 1003 -8.98 4.58 -11.47
C ARG A 1003 -9.50 3.27 -12.08
N ASN A 1004 -10.60 2.73 -11.58
CA ASN A 1004 -11.27 1.55 -12.17
C ASN A 1004 -11.74 1.80 -13.60
N GLN A 1005 -12.23 3.00 -13.90
CA GLN A 1005 -12.65 3.45 -15.22
C GLN A 1005 -11.50 3.37 -16.23
N ALA A 1006 -10.36 4.02 -15.94
CA ALA A 1006 -9.16 3.94 -16.77
C ALA A 1006 -8.60 2.50 -16.88
N ASN A 1007 -8.57 1.75 -15.77
CA ASN A 1007 -8.13 0.36 -15.74
C ASN A 1007 -8.98 -0.57 -16.63
N ASN A 1008 -10.27 -0.27 -16.83
CA ASN A 1008 -11.17 -1.01 -17.72
C ASN A 1008 -11.25 -0.44 -19.15
N GLY A 1009 -10.55 0.66 -19.45
CA GLY A 1009 -10.54 1.25 -20.79
C GLY A 1009 -11.80 2.06 -21.13
N LEU A 1010 -12.61 2.48 -20.15
CA LEU A 1010 -13.75 3.38 -20.37
C LEU A 1010 -13.25 4.82 -20.39
N LEU A 1011 -13.55 5.60 -21.43
CA LEU A 1011 -13.13 6.99 -21.53
C LEU A 1011 -13.75 7.82 -20.41
N GLY A 1012 -12.90 8.48 -19.62
CA GLY A 1012 -13.28 9.45 -18.60
C GLY A 1012 -12.64 10.79 -18.90
N ILE A 1013 -13.45 11.85 -18.88
CA ILE A 1013 -13.01 13.22 -19.08
C ILE A 1013 -13.43 14.06 -17.86
N LYS A 1014 -12.44 14.56 -17.13
CA LYS A 1014 -12.67 15.64 -16.16
C LYS A 1014 -12.77 16.96 -16.91
N LEU A 1015 -13.92 17.62 -16.84
CA LEU A 1015 -14.14 18.93 -17.45
C LEU A 1015 -14.80 19.84 -16.41
N ASN A 1016 -14.23 21.02 -16.16
CA ASN A 1016 -14.79 21.99 -15.23
C ASN A 1016 -15.05 23.31 -15.96
N ASP A 1017 -16.12 23.30 -16.75
CA ASP A 1017 -16.59 24.42 -17.56
C ASP A 1017 -18.13 24.48 -17.41
N GLU A 1018 -18.65 25.51 -16.76
CA GLU A 1018 -20.09 25.61 -16.49
C GLU A 1018 -20.92 25.75 -17.78
N GLN A 1019 -20.38 26.41 -18.81
CA GLN A 1019 -21.08 26.57 -20.08
C GLN A 1019 -21.20 25.24 -20.84
N PHE A 1020 -20.25 24.32 -20.69
CA PHE A 1020 -20.44 22.95 -21.14
C PHE A 1020 -21.64 22.31 -20.44
N TYR A 1021 -21.77 22.47 -19.12
CA TYR A 1021 -22.82 21.85 -18.33
C TYR A 1021 -24.22 22.48 -18.48
N GLU A 1022 -24.29 23.75 -18.90
CA GLU A 1022 -25.50 24.45 -19.34
C GLU A 1022 -26.02 23.93 -20.68
N LEU A 1023 -25.12 23.53 -21.59
CA LEU A 1023 -25.46 23.07 -22.95
C LEU A 1023 -25.68 21.56 -23.04
N ALA A 1024 -24.88 20.76 -22.32
CA ALA A 1024 -24.93 19.30 -22.30
C ALA A 1024 -26.14 18.76 -21.49
N ASN A 1025 -27.34 19.03 -22.02
CA ASN A 1025 -28.61 18.58 -21.48
C ASN A 1025 -28.92 17.13 -21.90
N GLU A 1026 -29.94 16.53 -21.30
CA GLU A 1026 -30.41 15.18 -21.65
C GLU A 1026 -30.76 15.08 -23.15
N ASP A 1027 -30.36 13.99 -23.80
CA ASP A 1027 -30.45 13.74 -25.25
C ASP A 1027 -29.66 14.71 -26.19
N GLU A 1028 -28.92 15.72 -25.68
CA GLU A 1028 -28.06 16.57 -26.53
C GLU A 1028 -26.97 15.72 -27.22
N GLU A 1029 -26.68 16.00 -28.50
CA GLU A 1029 -25.63 15.31 -29.23
C GLU A 1029 -24.25 15.90 -28.94
N ILE A 1030 -23.33 15.07 -28.45
CA ILE A 1030 -21.94 15.43 -28.19
C ILE A 1030 -21.01 14.65 -29.12
N SER A 1031 -20.01 15.35 -29.66
CA SER A 1031 -18.89 14.72 -30.38
C SER A 1031 -17.57 15.00 -29.65
N ILE A 1032 -16.80 13.96 -29.36
CA ILE A 1032 -15.54 13.99 -28.62
C ILE A 1032 -14.41 13.64 -29.59
N ASP A 1033 -13.62 14.63 -29.95
CA ASP A 1033 -12.38 14.47 -30.70
C ASP A 1033 -11.25 14.16 -29.72
N ILE A 1034 -10.89 12.87 -29.64
CA ILE A 1034 -9.89 12.38 -28.68
C ILE A 1034 -8.50 12.88 -29.07
N LYS A 1035 -8.21 13.00 -30.38
CA LYS A 1035 -6.92 13.34 -30.94
C LYS A 1035 -6.57 14.81 -30.70
N ASN A 1036 -7.51 15.71 -30.97
CA ASN A 1036 -7.37 17.15 -30.77
C ASN A 1036 -7.82 17.62 -29.39
N ARG A 1037 -8.21 16.70 -28.50
CA ARG A 1037 -8.60 16.96 -27.10
C ARG A 1037 -9.75 17.97 -26.98
N LEU A 1038 -10.79 17.79 -27.80
CA LEU A 1038 -11.89 18.72 -27.93
C LEU A 1038 -13.25 18.02 -27.83
N ILE A 1039 -14.14 18.53 -26.99
CA ILE A 1039 -15.56 18.16 -26.95
C ILE A 1039 -16.36 19.21 -27.71
N ARG A 1040 -17.27 18.79 -28.58
CA ARG A 1040 -18.23 19.66 -29.29
C ARG A 1040 -19.64 19.38 -28.79
N CYS A 1041 -20.35 20.43 -28.41
CA CYS A 1041 -21.71 20.40 -27.88
C CYS A 1041 -22.42 21.69 -28.33
N SER A 1042 -23.64 21.59 -28.88
CA SER A 1042 -24.45 22.74 -29.35
C SER A 1042 -23.68 23.79 -30.19
N GLY A 1043 -22.75 23.32 -31.05
CA GLY A 1043 -21.91 24.19 -31.89
C GLY A 1043 -20.73 24.89 -31.18
N ARG A 1044 -20.60 24.75 -29.85
CA ARG A 1044 -19.41 25.20 -29.09
C ARG A 1044 -18.36 24.09 -29.00
N SER A 1045 -17.16 24.47 -28.57
CA SER A 1045 -16.00 23.57 -28.45
C SER A 1045 -15.29 23.79 -27.12
N PHE A 1046 -15.06 22.70 -26.39
CA PHE A 1046 -14.52 22.69 -25.02
C PHE A 1046 -13.25 21.84 -24.98
N PRO A 1047 -12.07 22.41 -24.67
CA PRO A 1047 -10.83 21.66 -24.55
C PRO A 1047 -10.84 20.78 -23.29
N PHE A 1048 -10.23 19.60 -23.36
CA PHE A 1048 -10.05 18.74 -22.19
C PHE A 1048 -8.62 18.21 -22.07
N VAL A 1049 -8.29 17.63 -20.92
CA VAL A 1049 -6.99 17.00 -20.66
C VAL A 1049 -7.22 15.56 -20.22
N LEU A 1050 -6.38 14.64 -20.72
CA LEU A 1050 -6.23 13.32 -20.13
C LEU A 1050 -4.87 13.26 -19.41
N ASP A 1051 -4.86 12.70 -18.21
CA ASP A 1051 -3.61 12.37 -17.52
C ASP A 1051 -2.76 11.39 -18.38
N PRO A 1052 -1.43 11.48 -18.40
CA PRO A 1052 -0.59 10.61 -19.23
C PRO A 1052 -0.72 9.10 -18.94
N ILE A 1053 -0.99 8.71 -17.69
CA ILE A 1053 -1.21 7.29 -17.33
C ILE A 1053 -2.59 6.87 -17.83
N GLN A 1054 -3.62 7.70 -17.62
CA GLN A 1054 -4.95 7.47 -18.19
C GLN A 1054 -4.87 7.35 -19.71
N GLN A 1055 -4.13 8.22 -20.40
CA GLN A 1055 -3.92 8.15 -21.84
C GLN A 1055 -3.28 6.82 -22.26
N GLU A 1056 -2.23 6.35 -21.58
CA GLU A 1056 -1.55 5.09 -21.88
C GLU A 1056 -2.49 3.88 -21.65
N LEU A 1057 -3.19 3.86 -20.51
CA LEU A 1057 -4.17 2.83 -20.16
C LEU A 1057 -5.32 2.79 -21.19
N LEU A 1058 -5.92 3.93 -21.51
CA LEU A 1058 -7.04 4.03 -22.44
C LEU A 1058 -6.61 3.69 -23.87
N SER A 1059 -5.49 4.23 -24.35
CA SER A 1059 -4.97 3.96 -25.71
C SER A 1059 -4.57 2.51 -25.91
N SER A 1060 -4.16 1.80 -24.85
CA SER A 1060 -3.93 0.35 -24.88
C SER A 1060 -5.17 -0.49 -24.56
N GLY A 1061 -6.30 0.13 -24.17
CA GLY A 1061 -7.58 -0.51 -23.90
C GLY A 1061 -7.68 -1.23 -22.54
N GLY A 1062 -7.03 -0.69 -21.50
CA GLY A 1062 -7.13 -1.09 -20.10
C GLY A 1062 -5.86 -1.73 -19.52
N LEU A 1063 -5.75 -1.75 -18.19
CA LEU A 1063 -4.58 -2.21 -17.42
C LEU A 1063 -4.16 -3.65 -17.78
N VAL A 1064 -5.14 -4.54 -18.00
CA VAL A 1064 -4.90 -5.94 -18.38
C VAL A 1064 -4.21 -6.05 -19.74
N LYS A 1065 -4.50 -5.16 -20.69
CA LYS A 1065 -3.84 -5.16 -22.02
C LYS A 1065 -2.43 -4.60 -21.93
N VAL A 1066 -2.23 -3.51 -21.17
CA VAL A 1066 -0.90 -2.96 -20.86
C VAL A 1066 -0.01 -4.01 -20.18
N TYR A 1067 -0.55 -4.77 -19.21
CA TYR A 1067 0.18 -5.89 -18.60
C TYR A 1067 0.57 -6.97 -19.62
N LYS A 1068 -0.34 -7.36 -20.53
CA LYS A 1068 -0.03 -8.34 -21.59
C LYS A 1068 1.07 -7.88 -22.56
N GLN A 1069 1.23 -6.57 -22.75
CA GLN A 1069 2.28 -5.99 -23.60
C GLN A 1069 3.63 -5.88 -22.88
N PHE A 1070 3.65 -5.50 -21.59
CA PHE A 1070 4.88 -5.12 -20.88
C PHE A 1070 5.27 -6.01 -19.70
N GLY A 1071 4.42 -6.96 -19.29
CA GLY A 1071 4.66 -7.85 -18.16
C GLY A 1071 4.97 -7.11 -16.87
N ALA A 1072 6.01 -7.53 -16.16
CA ALA A 1072 6.45 -6.90 -14.91
C ALA A 1072 6.94 -5.44 -15.08
N GLU A 1073 7.31 -5.01 -16.28
CA GLU A 1073 7.82 -3.65 -16.52
C GLU A 1073 6.69 -2.60 -16.71
N LEU A 1074 5.42 -3.01 -16.59
CA LEU A 1074 4.23 -2.18 -16.79
C LEU A 1074 4.29 -0.83 -16.05
N PHE A 1075 4.52 -0.83 -14.73
CA PHE A 1075 4.43 0.41 -13.94
C PHE A 1075 5.60 1.35 -14.20
N LYS A 1076 6.75 0.78 -14.63
CA LYS A 1076 7.88 1.55 -15.15
C LYS A 1076 7.55 2.18 -16.52
N LYS A 1077 6.72 1.56 -17.38
CA LYS A 1077 6.21 2.22 -18.60
C LYS A 1077 5.29 3.38 -18.25
N LEU A 1078 4.28 3.15 -17.41
CA LEU A 1078 3.32 4.20 -16.99
C LEU A 1078 4.06 5.40 -16.37
N GLN A 1079 5.05 5.15 -15.50
CA GLN A 1079 5.89 6.20 -14.92
C GLN A 1079 6.71 6.95 -15.99
N ILE A 1080 7.29 6.26 -16.98
CA ILE A 1080 8.02 6.92 -18.08
C ILE A 1080 7.08 7.78 -18.94
N SER A 1081 5.88 7.30 -19.29
CA SER A 1081 4.89 8.08 -20.05
C SER A 1081 4.50 9.37 -19.30
N ALA A 1082 4.28 9.31 -17.98
CA ALA A 1082 4.05 10.48 -17.14
C ALA A 1082 5.26 11.46 -17.12
N MET A 1083 6.49 10.94 -16.92
CA MET A 1083 7.71 11.76 -16.90
C MET A 1083 8.07 12.40 -18.25
N LEU A 1084 7.55 11.90 -19.37
CA LEU A 1084 7.76 12.48 -20.70
C LEU A 1084 6.80 13.65 -20.95
N ALA A 1085 5.53 13.53 -20.51
CA ALA A 1085 4.53 14.58 -20.65
C ALA A 1085 4.91 15.86 -19.90
N ASP A 1086 5.41 15.76 -18.65
CA ASP A 1086 5.79 16.93 -17.83
C ASP A 1086 7.03 17.70 -18.38
N LYS A 1087 7.72 17.14 -19.40
CA LYS A 1087 8.83 17.80 -20.11
C LYS A 1087 8.41 18.48 -21.41
N ALA A 1088 7.16 18.35 -21.85
CA ALA A 1088 6.65 19.11 -22.98
C ALA A 1088 6.58 20.62 -22.61
N PRO A 1089 6.82 21.54 -23.57
CA PRO A 1089 6.66 22.97 -23.31
C PRO A 1089 5.21 23.27 -22.94
N LYS A 1090 5.00 23.88 -21.77
CA LYS A 1090 3.68 24.23 -21.22
C LYS A 1090 3.14 25.53 -21.84
N ASP A 1091 3.13 25.58 -23.18
CA ASP A 1091 2.68 26.73 -23.98
C ASP A 1091 1.14 26.73 -24.20
N ILE A 1092 0.41 25.90 -23.46
CA ILE A 1092 -1.03 26.04 -23.28
C ILE A 1092 -1.22 26.71 -21.91
N GLN A 1093 -1.77 27.92 -21.91
CA GLN A 1093 -2.15 28.61 -20.68
C GLN A 1093 -3.24 27.79 -19.96
N LEU A 1094 -2.84 27.07 -18.92
CA LEU A 1094 -3.78 26.53 -17.93
C LEU A 1094 -4.46 27.72 -17.24
N PRO A 1095 -5.80 27.74 -17.13
CA PRO A 1095 -6.48 28.67 -16.25
C PRO A 1095 -5.91 28.51 -14.84
N SER A 1096 -5.41 29.59 -14.26
CA SER A 1096 -4.95 29.59 -12.87
C SER A 1096 -6.11 29.18 -11.96
N HIS A 1097 -5.92 28.15 -11.14
CA HIS A 1097 -6.91 27.74 -10.13
C HIS A 1097 -7.33 28.94 -9.26
N SER A 1098 -8.56 29.42 -9.47
CA SER A 1098 -9.15 30.53 -8.72
C SER A 1098 -9.72 30.02 -7.39
N THR A 1099 -8.86 29.62 -6.46
CA THR A 1099 -9.24 29.22 -5.09
C THR A 1099 -9.35 30.42 -4.12
N SER A 1100 -9.47 31.64 -4.64
CA SER A 1100 -9.52 32.87 -3.85
C SER A 1100 -10.78 33.70 -4.14
N LYS A 1101 -11.97 33.19 -3.76
CA LYS A 1101 -13.20 34.00 -3.62
C LYS A 1101 -14.38 33.38 -2.86
N ILE A 1102 -14.15 32.60 -1.79
CA ILE A 1102 -15.19 32.28 -0.78
C ILE A 1102 -14.60 32.37 0.63
N ILE A 1103 -14.44 33.60 1.14
CA ILE A 1103 -14.41 33.90 2.59
C ILE A 1103 -15.18 35.21 2.76
N GLU A 1104 -16.50 35.09 2.86
CA GLU A 1104 -17.43 36.02 3.47
C GLU A 1104 -18.79 35.31 3.44
N TRP A 1105 -19.24 34.83 4.61
CA TRP A 1105 -20.61 34.63 5.10
C TRP A 1105 -20.50 33.98 6.50
#